data_AF-A0A2K6L396-F1
#
_entry.id   AF-A0A2K6L396-F1
#
_cell.length_a   1.000
_cell.length_b   1.000
_cell.length_c   1.000
_cell.angle_alpha   90.00
_cell.angle_beta   90.00
_cell.angle_gamma   90.00
#
_symmetry.space_group_name_H-M   'P 1'
#
loop_
_entity.id
_entity.type
_entity.pdbx_description
1 polymer ?
#
loop_
_entity_poly.entity_id
_entity_poly.type
_entity_poly.pdbx_seq_one_letter_code
_entity_poly.pdbx_strand_id
1 'polypeptide(L)'
;MRHALALLAPLLGLGLGLSLSQLAAGATDCKSLGPAEPLTFTPAARARWLAPRVRAPGLLDSLYGTVHRFLSVVQLNPFPSELVKALLNELASVKVNEVVRYEAGYVVCAVVAGLYLLLVPAAGLCFCCCRCRQRCGGRVKTEHKALACECAALTVFLLLTTLLLLIGVICALVTNQRTHEQMGPSVEAVPETLLSLRGLVSDVPQELQAVAQQFSLPQERVLEELDGVGVSIGSAVHTQLRSAVYPLLAAVGSLGQALQVSMQHLQALNATVVELQAGQQDLEPALQEQRDRLLQLLQEAGCQGDCAGALSRARTLELGADFSQVPSVDHVLHQLKGVPEANFSSMVQEENSTFNALPTLAAMQMSSVVQELKKAVAQQPEGLRTLAEGFPGSEAASRWAQALQEVEESSRPYLQEVQRYETYRWIVGCVLCSVVLLVALCNLLGLNLGIWGLSAREDPSHPEAKGEAGARFLMAGVGLSFLFAAPLILLVFATFLVGGNVQTLVCRSWESGELFEFADTPGNLPPSMNLSHLLGLRKNISIRQAYRQCKKGAAIWTVLQLNDSYDLEEHLDISQYTNKLRQELQSLKVDTQSLELLSSAARRDLEALQSSGLQRVHYPDFLVQIQRPVVKTSMEQLAQELEGLAQAQGSSVLGQRLQKEAHGLRNLHQEKVVPQQSLVAKLNLSVRALESSAPNLQLETSDVLANVTYLKGELPAWATRILRNVSECFLAREMGYFSQYVAWVREEVTQRIATCQPLSGALDNSHVILCDMMADPWNAFWFCLAWCTFFLIPSIVFAVKTSKYFRPIRKRLSSTSSEETQLFHIPRVTSLKL
;
A
#
# COMPACT_ATOMS: atom_id res chain seq x y z
N MET A 1 -9.55 14.71 -71.81
CA MET A 1 -9.10 14.91 -70.42
C MET A 1 -9.60 16.25 -69.83
N ARG A 2 -10.89 16.58 -69.99
CA ARG A 2 -11.51 17.84 -69.51
C ARG A 2 -12.59 17.63 -68.43
N HIS A 3 -12.74 16.41 -67.94
CA HIS A 3 -13.73 16.07 -66.89
C HIS A 3 -13.10 15.57 -65.59
N ALA A 4 -11.77 15.43 -65.51
CA ALA A 4 -11.08 15.03 -64.28
C ALA A 4 -10.64 16.22 -63.40
N LEU A 5 -10.43 17.42 -63.97
CA LEU A 5 -9.99 18.61 -63.21
C LEU A 5 -11.14 19.37 -62.52
N ALA A 6 -12.37 19.28 -63.02
CA ALA A 6 -13.51 20.02 -62.46
C ALA A 6 -14.11 19.36 -61.18
N LEU A 7 -13.72 18.12 -60.89
CA LEU A 7 -14.16 17.37 -59.70
C LEU A 7 -13.17 17.45 -58.53
N LEU A 8 -11.92 17.90 -58.76
CA LEU A 8 -10.90 17.97 -57.72
C LEU A 8 -10.99 19.23 -56.84
N ALA A 9 -11.46 20.36 -57.38
CA ALA A 9 -11.62 21.61 -56.62
C ALA A 9 -12.73 21.56 -55.55
N PRO A 10 -13.93 20.99 -55.81
CA PRO A 10 -14.94 20.82 -54.76
C PRO A 10 -14.53 19.77 -53.74
N LEU A 11 -13.75 18.74 -54.13
CA LEU A 11 -13.28 17.68 -53.23
C LEU A 11 -12.19 18.14 -52.25
N LEU A 12 -11.38 19.14 -52.62
CA LEU A 12 -10.39 19.76 -51.71
C LEU A 12 -11.06 20.72 -50.71
N GLY A 13 -12.03 21.53 -51.15
CA GLY A 13 -12.82 22.40 -50.27
C GLY A 13 -13.76 21.62 -49.33
N LEU A 14 -14.42 20.56 -49.82
CA LEU A 14 -15.17 19.63 -48.97
C LEU A 14 -14.25 18.78 -48.10
N GLY A 15 -13.05 18.42 -48.55
CA GLY A 15 -12.07 17.66 -47.77
C GLY A 15 -11.54 18.44 -46.56
N LEU A 16 -11.35 19.76 -46.71
CA LEU A 16 -11.05 20.67 -45.61
C LEU A 16 -12.28 20.94 -44.73
N GLY A 17 -13.47 21.12 -45.30
CA GLY A 17 -14.70 21.23 -44.52
C GLY A 17 -15.02 19.97 -43.70
N LEU A 18 -14.73 18.78 -44.23
CA LEU A 18 -14.86 17.48 -43.57
C LEU A 18 -13.75 17.23 -42.53
N SER A 19 -12.51 17.67 -42.78
CA SER A 19 -11.42 17.57 -41.78
C SER A 19 -11.59 18.58 -40.64
N LEU A 20 -12.09 19.78 -40.93
CA LEU A 20 -12.43 20.81 -39.93
C LEU A 20 -13.68 20.43 -39.11
N SER A 21 -14.64 19.69 -39.69
CA SER A 21 -15.74 19.10 -38.93
C SER A 21 -15.35 17.83 -38.17
N GLN A 22 -14.32 17.08 -38.61
CA GLN A 22 -13.68 16.03 -37.80
C GLN A 22 -12.93 16.58 -36.58
N LEU A 23 -12.35 17.79 -36.66
CA LEU A 23 -11.82 18.53 -35.51
C LEU A 23 -12.91 18.89 -34.48
N ALA A 24 -14.13 19.16 -34.94
CA ALA A 24 -15.28 19.37 -34.05
C ALA A 24 -15.83 18.07 -33.44
N ALA A 25 -15.62 16.92 -34.10
CA ALA A 25 -16.07 15.59 -33.68
C ALA A 25 -15.00 14.79 -32.88
N GLY A 26 -13.83 15.37 -32.62
CA GLY A 26 -12.74 14.78 -31.84
C GLY A 26 -13.08 14.67 -30.35
N ALA A 27 -14.01 13.78 -30.02
CA ALA A 27 -14.13 13.25 -28.68
C ALA A 27 -12.81 12.55 -28.29
N THR A 28 -12.14 13.13 -27.30
CA THR A 28 -11.57 12.43 -26.13
C THR A 28 -10.69 11.21 -26.41
N ASP A 29 -9.38 11.39 -26.35
CA ASP A 29 -8.50 10.29 -25.95
C ASP A 29 -7.54 10.82 -24.88
N CYS A 30 -7.93 10.70 -23.60
CA CYS A 30 -7.03 10.88 -22.46
C CYS A 30 -5.87 9.84 -22.46
N LYS A 31 -5.75 9.00 -23.51
CA LYS A 31 -4.74 7.95 -23.66
C LYS A 31 -3.31 8.44 -23.49
N SER A 32 -3.01 9.69 -23.83
CA SER A 32 -1.66 10.23 -23.67
C SER A 32 -1.27 10.47 -22.21
N LEU A 33 -2.23 10.75 -21.33
CA LEU A 33 -1.97 10.85 -19.88
C LEU A 33 -2.03 9.49 -19.19
N GLY A 34 -2.84 8.54 -19.66
CA GLY A 34 -2.96 7.24 -19.00
C GLY A 34 -3.60 7.32 -17.60
N PRO A 35 -3.82 6.17 -16.95
CA PRO A 35 -4.30 6.11 -15.57
C PRO A 35 -3.19 6.48 -14.56
N ALA A 36 -3.59 6.76 -13.32
CA ALA A 36 -2.64 6.95 -12.22
C ALA A 36 -1.79 5.69 -12.01
N GLU A 37 -0.47 5.86 -11.90
CA GLU A 37 0.43 4.77 -11.58
C GLU A 37 0.18 4.25 -10.15
N PRO A 38 0.42 2.96 -9.88
CA PRO A 38 0.24 2.39 -8.55
C PRO A 38 1.27 2.96 -7.57
N LEU A 39 0.82 3.56 -6.46
CA LEU A 39 1.66 4.02 -5.37
C LEU A 39 1.97 2.89 -4.39
N THR A 40 3.22 2.82 -3.92
CA THR A 40 3.63 1.88 -2.87
C THR A 40 3.70 2.59 -1.53
N PHE A 41 2.77 2.26 -0.62
CA PHE A 41 2.76 2.81 0.74
C PHE A 41 3.53 1.89 1.69
N THR A 42 4.23 2.48 2.66
CA THR A 42 4.91 1.68 3.68
C THR A 42 3.91 1.19 4.74
N PRO A 43 3.89 -0.10 5.09
CA PRO A 43 3.06 -0.61 6.18
C PRO A 43 3.35 0.15 7.48
N ALA A 44 2.29 0.63 8.15
CA ALA A 44 2.43 1.38 9.40
C ALA A 44 2.39 0.49 10.63
N ALA A 45 1.81 -0.71 10.50
CA ALA A 45 1.65 -1.66 11.59
C ALA A 45 3.00 -2.20 12.09
N ARG A 46 3.28 -2.04 13.38
CA ARG A 46 4.45 -2.66 14.03
C ARG A 46 4.13 -4.10 14.40
N ALA A 47 4.85 -5.04 13.81
CA ALA A 47 4.73 -6.44 14.18
C ALA A 47 5.20 -6.65 15.63
N ARG A 48 4.27 -7.00 16.52
CA ARG A 48 4.61 -7.34 17.91
C ARG A 48 4.46 -8.81 18.14
N TRP A 49 5.58 -9.41 18.50
CA TRP A 49 5.66 -10.82 18.82
C TRP A 49 5.76 -10.98 20.32
N LEU A 50 4.67 -11.41 20.94
CA LEU A 50 4.72 -11.96 22.28
C LEU A 50 5.10 -13.44 22.15
N ALA A 51 6.26 -13.81 22.68
CA ALA A 51 6.72 -15.20 22.62
C ALA A 51 5.68 -16.12 23.30
N PRO A 52 5.14 -17.13 22.61
CA PRO A 52 4.26 -18.11 23.24
C PRO A 52 5.03 -18.86 24.32
N ARG A 53 4.49 -18.88 25.54
CA ARG A 53 5.00 -19.74 26.61
C ARG A 53 4.29 -21.08 26.53
N VAL A 54 5.08 -22.14 26.54
CA VAL A 54 4.58 -23.52 26.50
C VAL A 54 5.34 -24.32 27.55
N ARG A 55 4.61 -25.10 28.35
CA ARG A 55 5.24 -26.11 29.21
C ARG A 55 5.56 -27.34 28.37
N ALA A 56 6.83 -27.70 28.26
CA ALA A 56 7.22 -28.93 27.60
C ALA A 56 6.66 -30.17 28.36
N PRO A 57 6.15 -31.19 27.64
CA PRO A 57 5.68 -32.41 28.28
C PRO A 57 6.84 -33.13 28.97
N GLY A 58 6.58 -33.70 30.14
CA GLY A 58 7.59 -34.29 31.00
C GLY A 58 7.08 -35.46 31.84
N LEU A 59 8.00 -36.13 32.53
CA LEU A 59 7.73 -37.31 33.37
C LEU A 59 6.71 -37.07 34.50
N LEU A 60 6.50 -35.81 34.90
CA LEU A 60 5.55 -35.43 35.95
C LEU A 60 4.10 -35.27 35.44
N ASP A 61 3.86 -35.29 34.13
CA ASP A 61 2.54 -35.00 33.57
C ASP A 61 1.48 -36.02 34.01
N SER A 62 1.87 -37.30 34.12
CA SER A 62 0.98 -38.34 34.65
C SER A 62 0.62 -38.10 36.12
N LEU A 63 1.51 -37.51 36.90
CA LEU A 63 1.25 -37.15 38.28
C LEU A 63 0.28 -35.96 38.34
N TYR A 64 0.51 -34.90 37.55
CA TYR A 64 -0.40 -33.76 37.47
C TYR A 64 -1.82 -34.18 37.09
N GLY A 65 -1.97 -34.99 36.04
CA GLY A 65 -3.29 -35.51 35.65
C GLY A 65 -3.96 -36.41 36.71
N THR A 66 -3.19 -37.03 37.60
CA THR A 66 -3.74 -37.79 38.75
C THR A 66 -4.23 -36.83 39.84
N VAL A 67 -3.46 -35.77 40.11
CA VAL A 67 -3.83 -34.74 41.09
C VAL A 67 -5.06 -33.97 40.62
N HIS A 68 -5.18 -33.64 39.33
CA HIS A 68 -6.38 -33.03 38.75
C HIS A 68 -7.62 -33.89 38.95
N ARG A 69 -7.51 -35.21 38.71
CA ARG A 69 -8.59 -36.17 38.95
C ARG A 69 -8.97 -36.27 40.42
N PHE A 70 -7.99 -36.18 41.33
CA PHE A 70 -8.30 -36.11 42.75
C PHE A 70 -9.04 -34.81 43.09
N LEU A 71 -8.56 -33.67 42.61
CA LEU A 71 -9.16 -32.37 42.87
C LEU A 71 -10.56 -32.22 42.26
N SER A 72 -10.85 -32.88 41.13
CA SER A 72 -12.21 -32.90 40.57
C SER A 72 -13.19 -33.74 41.39
N VAL A 73 -12.71 -34.71 42.16
CA VAL A 73 -13.53 -35.45 43.16
C VAL A 73 -13.71 -34.62 44.42
N VAL A 74 -12.69 -33.85 44.83
CA VAL A 74 -12.79 -32.92 45.97
C VAL A 74 -13.77 -31.79 45.66
N GLN A 75 -13.71 -31.23 44.45
CA GLN A 75 -14.61 -30.15 44.01
C GLN A 75 -15.52 -30.62 42.87
N LEU A 76 -16.68 -31.18 43.27
CA LEU A 76 -17.73 -31.66 42.37
C LEU A 76 -18.66 -30.54 41.89
N ASN A 77 -18.70 -29.41 42.60
CA ASN A 77 -19.61 -28.32 42.28
C ASN A 77 -19.13 -27.57 41.02
N PRO A 78 -20.06 -27.08 40.18
CA PRO A 78 -19.73 -26.22 39.04
C PRO A 78 -19.23 -24.84 39.51
N PHE A 79 -18.70 -24.05 38.58
CA PHE A 79 -18.20 -22.71 38.86
C PHE A 79 -19.26 -21.84 39.60
N PRO A 80 -18.92 -21.26 40.77
CA PRO A 80 -19.89 -20.61 41.63
C PRO A 80 -20.06 -19.13 41.24
N SER A 81 -20.78 -18.86 40.14
CA SER A 81 -20.94 -17.50 39.58
C SER A 81 -21.42 -16.48 40.60
N GLU A 82 -22.48 -16.78 41.36
CA GLU A 82 -23.04 -15.84 42.35
C GLU A 82 -22.06 -15.56 43.50
N LEU A 83 -21.28 -16.56 43.91
CA LEU A 83 -20.28 -16.40 44.97
C LEU A 83 -19.13 -15.50 44.51
N VAL A 84 -18.63 -15.72 43.29
CA VAL A 84 -17.56 -14.90 42.70
C VAL A 84 -18.05 -13.47 42.46
N LYS A 85 -19.29 -13.30 41.99
CA LYS A 85 -19.93 -11.99 41.86
C LYS A 85 -20.02 -11.25 43.19
N ALA A 86 -20.45 -11.92 44.25
CA ALA A 86 -20.51 -11.35 45.59
C ALA A 86 -19.10 -10.94 46.08
N LEU A 87 -18.09 -11.80 45.87
CA LEU A 87 -16.70 -11.50 46.23
C LEU A 87 -16.13 -10.27 45.52
N LEU A 88 -16.47 -10.06 44.24
CA LEU A 88 -15.96 -8.95 43.44
C LEU A 88 -16.68 -7.62 43.69
N ASN A 89 -17.99 -7.64 43.94
CA ASN A 89 -18.79 -6.42 44.03
C ASN A 89 -19.08 -5.99 45.47
N GLU A 90 -19.39 -6.94 46.36
CA GLU A 90 -19.81 -6.67 47.74
C GLU A 90 -19.32 -7.77 48.68
N LEU A 91 -18.06 -7.70 49.12
CA LEU A 91 -17.43 -8.72 49.98
C LEU A 91 -18.26 -9.02 51.26
N ALA A 92 -19.02 -8.02 51.75
CA ALA A 92 -19.89 -8.15 52.92
C ALA A 92 -21.17 -8.99 52.66
N SER A 93 -21.56 -9.20 51.40
CA SER A 93 -22.74 -9.98 51.01
C SER A 93 -22.48 -11.50 50.95
N VAL A 94 -21.22 -11.91 51.07
CA VAL A 94 -20.80 -13.33 50.96
C VAL A 94 -21.36 -14.13 52.13
N LYS A 95 -22.25 -15.08 51.82
CA LYS A 95 -22.80 -15.99 52.83
C LYS A 95 -21.84 -17.15 53.07
N VAL A 96 -21.39 -17.28 54.31
CA VAL A 96 -20.51 -18.39 54.74
C VAL A 96 -21.09 -19.76 54.37
N ASN A 97 -22.41 -19.93 54.45
CA ASN A 97 -23.09 -21.18 54.09
C ASN A 97 -22.94 -21.55 52.61
N GLU A 98 -22.86 -20.57 51.70
CA GLU A 98 -22.67 -20.80 50.27
C GLU A 98 -21.22 -21.20 49.97
N VAL A 99 -20.24 -20.56 50.63
CA VAL A 99 -18.81 -20.95 50.57
C VAL A 99 -18.62 -22.38 51.05
N VAL A 100 -19.16 -22.71 52.22
CA VAL A 100 -19.04 -24.07 52.81
C VAL A 100 -19.70 -25.13 51.94
N ARG A 101 -20.82 -24.80 51.27
CA ARG A 101 -21.50 -25.73 50.35
C ARG A 101 -20.71 -25.94 49.07
N TYR A 102 -20.12 -24.87 48.53
CA TYR A 102 -19.22 -24.97 47.38
C TYR A 102 -17.96 -25.78 47.74
N GLU A 103 -17.32 -25.50 48.87
CA GLU A 103 -16.09 -26.15 49.31
C GLU A 103 -16.31 -27.44 50.12
N ALA A 104 -17.47 -28.09 50.00
CA ALA A 104 -17.85 -29.22 50.86
C ALA A 104 -16.78 -30.34 50.91
N GLY A 105 -16.13 -30.67 49.79
CA GLY A 105 -15.04 -31.65 49.77
C GLY A 105 -13.75 -31.17 50.45
N TYR A 106 -13.42 -29.87 50.37
CA TYR A 106 -12.31 -29.29 51.13
C TYR A 106 -12.58 -29.35 52.63
N VAL A 107 -13.83 -29.12 53.06
CA VAL A 107 -14.22 -29.28 54.47
C VAL A 107 -14.03 -30.72 54.94
N VAL A 108 -14.40 -31.71 54.12
CA VAL A 108 -14.12 -33.13 54.44
C VAL A 108 -12.62 -33.37 54.60
N CYS A 109 -11.79 -32.87 53.68
CA CYS A 109 -10.33 -32.96 53.81
C CYS A 109 -9.80 -32.24 55.06
N ALA A 110 -10.37 -31.10 55.44
CA ALA A 110 -10.02 -30.36 56.65
C ALA A 110 -10.33 -31.16 57.92
N VAL A 111 -11.49 -31.84 57.97
CA VAL A 111 -11.85 -32.74 59.07
C VAL A 111 -10.87 -33.90 59.16
N VAL A 112 -10.51 -34.53 58.04
CA VAL A 112 -9.52 -35.62 58.00
C VAL A 112 -8.15 -35.14 58.50
N ALA A 113 -7.69 -33.97 58.05
CA ALA A 113 -6.44 -33.36 58.50
C ALA A 113 -6.47 -33.03 60.00
N GLY A 114 -7.58 -32.48 60.50
CA GLY A 114 -7.79 -32.18 61.92
C GLY A 114 -7.80 -33.44 62.79
N LEU A 115 -8.45 -34.52 62.34
CA LEU A 115 -8.40 -35.82 63.01
C LEU A 115 -6.98 -36.38 63.06
N TYR A 116 -6.22 -36.29 61.97
CA TYR A 116 -4.83 -36.72 61.94
C TYR A 116 -3.97 -35.89 62.91
N LEU A 117 -4.12 -34.56 62.90
CA LEU A 117 -3.40 -33.61 63.75
C LEU A 117 -3.64 -33.86 65.24
N LEU A 118 -4.83 -34.34 65.61
CA LEU A 118 -5.17 -34.67 67.00
C LEU A 118 -4.78 -36.10 67.37
N LEU A 119 -5.19 -37.10 66.58
CA LEU A 119 -5.08 -38.52 66.94
C LEU A 119 -3.65 -39.04 66.88
N VAL A 120 -2.87 -38.65 65.86
CA VAL A 120 -1.52 -39.23 65.64
C VAL A 120 -0.52 -38.73 66.70
N PRO A 121 -0.44 -37.42 67.02
CA PRO A 121 0.41 -36.95 68.12
C PRO A 121 -0.07 -37.45 69.49
N ALA A 122 -1.38 -37.52 69.73
CA ALA A 122 -1.91 -38.08 70.99
C ALA A 122 -1.55 -39.57 71.16
N ALA A 123 -1.66 -40.36 70.08
CA ALA A 123 -1.18 -41.74 70.06
C ALA A 123 0.33 -41.82 70.32
N GLY A 124 1.12 -40.90 69.76
CA GLY A 124 2.56 -40.78 70.01
C GLY A 124 2.90 -40.47 71.46
N LEU A 125 2.21 -39.52 72.09
CA LEU A 125 2.37 -39.18 73.52
C LEU A 125 1.98 -40.36 74.42
N CYS A 126 0.83 -40.99 74.14
CA CYS A 126 0.40 -42.19 74.86
C CYS A 126 1.42 -43.33 74.71
N PHE A 127 1.93 -43.54 73.49
CA PHE A 127 2.95 -44.53 73.21
C PHE A 127 4.26 -44.24 73.94
N CYS A 128 4.71 -42.99 73.97
CA CYS A 128 5.88 -42.52 74.71
C CYS A 128 5.72 -42.78 76.22
N CYS A 129 4.61 -42.34 76.83
CA CYS A 129 4.31 -42.58 78.25
C CYS A 129 4.26 -44.07 78.59
N CYS A 130 3.63 -44.89 77.74
CA CYS A 130 3.53 -46.34 77.95
C CYS A 130 4.89 -47.05 77.76
N ARG A 131 5.77 -46.53 76.90
CA ARG A 131 7.13 -47.03 76.69
C ARG A 131 8.02 -46.71 77.89
N CYS A 132 7.95 -45.48 78.44
CA CYS A 132 8.65 -45.09 79.68
C CYS A 132 8.25 -45.99 80.86
N ARG A 133 7.00 -46.45 80.90
CA ARG A 133 6.48 -47.42 81.90
C ARG A 133 6.69 -48.90 81.50
N GLN A 134 7.47 -49.19 80.46
CA GLN A 134 7.74 -50.52 79.87
C GLN A 134 6.51 -51.37 79.44
N ARG A 135 5.33 -50.75 79.23
CA ARG A 135 4.09 -51.45 78.84
C ARG A 135 3.88 -51.53 77.32
N CYS A 136 4.36 -50.57 76.54
CA CYS A 136 4.31 -50.56 75.07
C CYS A 136 5.67 -50.92 74.44
N GLY A 137 5.67 -51.68 73.32
CA GLY A 137 6.91 -52.14 72.66
C GLY A 137 7.68 -53.24 73.43
N GLY A 138 6.98 -54.00 74.28
CA GLY A 138 7.55 -55.08 75.09
C GLY A 138 8.03 -56.29 74.26
N ARG A 139 8.96 -57.06 74.85
CA ARG A 139 9.56 -58.27 74.26
C ARG A 139 8.51 -59.38 74.05
N VAL A 140 8.67 -60.18 73.00
CA VAL A 140 7.83 -61.36 72.77
C VAL A 140 8.02 -62.35 73.93
N LYS A 141 6.90 -62.86 74.49
CA LYS A 141 6.87 -63.58 75.77
C LYS A 141 6.79 -65.11 75.64
N THR A 142 6.48 -65.65 74.48
CA THR A 142 6.34 -67.10 74.24
C THR A 142 6.63 -67.44 72.77
N GLU A 143 7.31 -68.55 72.53
CA GLU A 143 7.73 -69.03 71.21
C GLU A 143 6.69 -70.04 70.66
N HIS A 144 6.17 -69.83 69.44
CA HIS A 144 5.19 -70.71 68.79
C HIS A 144 5.49 -70.84 67.28
N LYS A 145 5.07 -71.95 66.64
CA LYS A 145 5.43 -72.29 65.23
C LYS A 145 5.06 -71.22 64.18
N ALA A 146 4.04 -70.41 64.42
CA ALA A 146 3.60 -69.36 63.49
C ALA A 146 4.47 -68.07 63.54
N LEU A 147 5.42 -67.97 64.48
CA LEU A 147 6.21 -66.77 64.73
C LEU A 147 7.10 -66.35 63.55
N ALA A 148 7.70 -67.31 62.84
CA ALA A 148 8.55 -67.03 61.68
C ALA A 148 7.75 -66.45 60.50
N CYS A 149 6.54 -66.99 60.26
CA CYS A 149 5.62 -66.51 59.22
C CYS A 149 5.10 -65.11 59.53
N GLU A 150 4.70 -64.84 60.78
CA GLU A 150 4.25 -63.50 61.20
C GLU A 150 5.38 -62.46 61.11
N CYS A 151 6.60 -62.81 61.54
CA CYS A 151 7.77 -61.93 61.44
C CYS A 151 8.15 -61.64 59.97
N ALA A 152 8.12 -62.66 59.10
CA ALA A 152 8.37 -62.48 57.68
C ALA A 152 7.31 -61.58 57.03
N ALA A 153 6.02 -61.81 57.31
CA ALA A 153 4.94 -60.99 56.79
C ALA A 153 5.07 -59.52 57.22
N LEU A 154 5.28 -59.26 58.51
CA LEU A 154 5.48 -57.90 59.04
C LEU A 154 6.71 -57.20 58.45
N THR A 155 7.77 -57.97 58.17
CA THR A 155 8.99 -57.46 57.53
C THR A 155 8.73 -57.07 56.07
N VAL A 156 8.00 -57.89 55.32
CA VAL A 156 7.60 -57.60 53.93
C VAL A 156 6.67 -56.40 53.86
N PHE A 157 5.65 -56.31 54.74
CA PHE A 157 4.76 -55.15 54.78
C PHE A 157 5.49 -53.86 55.18
N LEU A 158 6.44 -53.93 56.12
CA LEU A 158 7.27 -52.79 56.47
C LEU A 158 8.17 -52.37 55.29
N LEU A 159 8.76 -53.32 54.57
CA LEU A 159 9.55 -53.04 53.38
C LEU A 159 8.70 -52.39 52.29
N LEU A 160 7.53 -52.94 51.98
CA LEU A 160 6.61 -52.40 50.97
C LEU A 160 6.16 -50.98 51.33
N THR A 161 5.71 -50.75 52.56
CA THR A 161 5.32 -49.41 53.02
C THR A 161 6.50 -48.44 53.01
N THR A 162 7.71 -48.89 53.32
CA THR A 162 8.93 -48.07 53.21
C THR A 162 9.28 -47.72 51.77
N LEU A 163 9.10 -48.63 50.81
CA LEU A 163 9.27 -48.34 49.38
C LEU A 163 8.24 -47.33 48.87
N LEU A 164 6.96 -47.46 49.28
CA LEU A 164 5.92 -46.48 48.93
C LEU A 164 6.19 -45.11 49.54
N LEU A 165 6.74 -45.04 50.76
CA LEU A 165 7.21 -43.80 51.38
C LEU A 165 8.39 -43.21 50.59
N LEU A 166 9.34 -44.05 50.15
CA LEU A 166 10.49 -43.61 49.39
C LEU A 166 10.09 -43.01 48.03
N ILE A 167 9.19 -43.67 47.30
CA ILE A 167 8.63 -43.15 46.04
C ILE A 167 7.92 -41.82 46.30
N GLY A 168 7.04 -41.77 47.30
CA GLY A 168 6.30 -40.57 47.65
C GLY A 168 7.21 -39.39 47.99
N VAL A 169 8.26 -39.60 48.78
CA VAL A 169 9.16 -38.52 49.22
C VAL A 169 10.12 -38.07 48.11
N ILE A 170 10.55 -38.98 47.22
CA ILE A 170 11.30 -38.61 46.02
C ILE A 170 10.43 -37.73 45.12
N CYS A 171 9.18 -38.14 44.85
CA CYS A 171 8.24 -37.33 44.09
C CYS A 171 7.96 -35.98 44.77
N ALA A 172 7.79 -35.95 46.09
CA ALA A 172 7.60 -34.72 46.86
C ALA A 172 8.82 -33.78 46.76
N LEU A 173 10.05 -34.29 46.85
CA LEU A 173 11.27 -33.48 46.66
C LEU A 173 11.38 -32.92 45.25
N VAL A 174 11.15 -33.77 44.24
CA VAL A 174 11.21 -33.35 42.83
C VAL A 174 10.18 -32.28 42.53
N THR A 175 8.94 -32.44 43.00
CA THR A 175 7.86 -31.46 42.79
C THR A 175 8.05 -30.20 43.63
N ASN A 176 8.61 -30.31 44.85
CA ASN A 176 8.99 -29.15 45.67
C ASN A 176 10.04 -28.28 44.97
N GLN A 177 11.08 -28.93 44.44
CA GLN A 177 12.13 -28.28 43.68
C GLN A 177 11.59 -27.68 42.38
N ARG A 178 10.73 -28.42 41.67
CA ARG A 178 10.12 -27.95 40.43
C ARG A 178 9.24 -26.71 40.65
N THR A 179 8.47 -26.67 41.73
CA THR A 179 7.66 -25.50 42.10
C THR A 179 8.55 -24.27 42.28
N HIS A 180 9.68 -24.42 42.99
CA HIS A 180 10.63 -23.33 43.24
C HIS A 180 11.30 -22.83 41.94
N GLU A 181 11.76 -23.75 41.09
CA GLU A 181 12.39 -23.42 39.80
C GLU A 181 11.44 -22.72 38.82
N GLN A 182 10.15 -23.05 38.84
CA GLN A 182 9.16 -22.46 37.96
C GLN A 182 8.60 -21.13 38.50
N MET A 183 8.59 -20.92 39.82
CA MET A 183 8.01 -19.70 40.41
C MET A 183 8.76 -18.43 40.00
N GLY A 184 10.10 -18.44 40.01
CA GLY A 184 10.91 -17.26 39.66
C GLY A 184 10.63 -16.73 38.24
N PRO A 185 10.84 -17.56 37.18
CA PRO A 185 10.55 -17.18 35.80
C PRO A 185 9.07 -16.85 35.53
N SER A 186 8.16 -17.39 36.34
CA SER A 186 6.71 -17.09 36.27
C SER A 186 6.40 -15.70 36.79
N VAL A 187 7.04 -15.32 37.90
CA VAL A 187 6.90 -14.00 38.51
C VAL A 187 7.50 -12.90 37.62
N GLU A 188 8.66 -13.13 37.02
CA GLU A 188 9.31 -12.18 36.10
C GLU A 188 8.53 -11.97 34.79
N ALA A 189 7.76 -12.98 34.37
CA ALA A 189 6.96 -12.93 33.14
C ALA A 189 5.78 -11.96 33.19
N VAL A 190 5.25 -11.69 34.38
CA VAL A 190 4.04 -10.89 34.55
C VAL A 190 4.29 -9.42 34.14
N PRO A 191 5.34 -8.73 34.65
CA PRO A 191 5.70 -7.40 34.17
C PRO A 191 6.03 -7.36 32.68
N GLU A 192 6.74 -8.37 32.13
CA GLU A 192 7.04 -8.44 30.69
C GLU A 192 5.77 -8.50 29.82
N THR A 193 4.78 -9.27 30.27
CA THR A 193 3.49 -9.39 29.59
C THR A 193 2.71 -8.08 29.66
N LEU A 194 2.68 -7.41 30.83
CA LEU A 194 2.04 -6.11 31.01
C LEU A 194 2.71 -5.00 30.18
N LEU A 195 4.05 -4.97 30.12
CA LEU A 195 4.81 -4.05 29.28
C LEU A 195 4.49 -4.23 27.78
N SER A 196 4.38 -5.48 27.34
CA SER A 196 4.04 -5.80 25.95
C SER A 196 2.60 -5.39 25.60
N LEU A 197 1.66 -5.57 26.52
CA LEU A 197 0.27 -5.09 26.38
C LEU A 197 0.19 -3.56 26.40
N ARG A 198 0.98 -2.90 27.25
CA ARG A 198 1.07 -1.44 27.27
C ARG A 198 1.54 -0.91 25.92
N GLY A 199 2.56 -1.55 25.33
CA GLY A 199 3.00 -1.27 23.97
C GLY A 199 1.86 -1.39 22.96
N LEU A 200 1.00 -2.44 23.06
CA LEU A 200 -0.18 -2.64 22.19
C LEU A 200 -1.02 -1.41 22.06
N VAL A 201 -1.22 -0.73 23.19
CA VAL A 201 -2.13 0.38 23.28
C VAL A 201 -1.41 1.71 22.99
N SER A 202 -0.16 1.89 23.44
CA SER A 202 0.57 3.17 23.32
C SER A 202 0.96 3.55 21.89
N ASP A 203 1.13 2.58 21.00
CA ASP A 203 1.65 2.87 19.65
C ASP A 203 0.54 3.09 18.64
N VAL A 204 -0.73 2.75 18.93
CA VAL A 204 -1.85 2.93 18.00
C VAL A 204 -1.94 4.38 17.48
N PRO A 205 -1.84 5.43 18.33
CA PRO A 205 -1.83 6.80 17.82
C PRO A 205 -0.61 7.12 16.95
N GLN A 206 0.55 6.49 17.22
CA GLN A 206 1.76 6.68 16.43
C GLN A 206 1.68 5.99 15.07
N GLU A 207 1.07 4.80 15.01
CA GLU A 207 0.82 4.09 13.75
C GLU A 207 -0.18 4.86 12.88
N LEU A 208 -1.26 5.39 13.47
CA LEU A 208 -2.21 6.27 12.76
C LEU A 208 -1.56 7.56 12.25
N GLN A 209 -0.67 8.16 13.04
CA GLN A 209 0.09 9.34 12.60
C GLN A 209 1.02 9.00 11.43
N ALA A 210 1.67 7.83 11.45
CA ALA A 210 2.51 7.38 10.35
C ALA A 210 1.69 7.16 9.07
N VAL A 211 0.47 6.61 9.18
CA VAL A 211 -0.47 6.49 8.06
C VAL A 211 -0.84 7.87 7.51
N ALA A 212 -1.19 8.82 8.37
CA ALA A 212 -1.52 10.19 7.95
C ALA A 212 -0.35 10.90 7.24
N GLN A 213 0.89 10.63 7.64
CA GLN A 213 2.10 11.20 7.04
C GLN A 213 2.36 10.66 5.62
N GLN A 214 1.90 9.46 5.29
CA GLN A 214 2.03 8.90 3.94
C GLN A 214 1.20 9.65 2.88
N PHE A 215 0.36 10.61 3.29
CA PHE A 215 -0.29 11.55 2.37
C PHE A 215 0.72 12.37 1.56
N SER A 216 1.98 12.49 2.00
CA SER A 216 3.03 13.16 1.24
C SER A 216 3.35 12.46 -0.08
N LEU A 217 3.17 11.13 -0.20
CA LEU A 217 3.44 10.37 -1.43
C LEU A 217 2.59 10.83 -2.62
N PRO A 218 1.24 10.84 -2.55
CA PRO A 218 0.44 11.37 -3.63
C PRO A 218 0.69 12.88 -3.83
N GLN A 219 0.98 13.66 -2.78
CA GLN A 219 1.33 15.08 -2.93
C GLN A 219 2.61 15.27 -3.76
N GLU A 220 3.70 14.58 -3.43
CA GLU A 220 4.97 14.65 -4.16
C GLU A 220 4.80 14.24 -5.61
N ARG A 221 4.04 13.17 -5.87
CA ARG A 221 3.77 12.72 -7.24
C ARG A 221 3.00 13.76 -8.05
N VAL A 222 1.93 14.31 -7.48
CA VAL A 222 1.11 15.35 -8.15
C VAL A 222 1.92 16.64 -8.35
N LEU A 223 2.77 17.02 -7.39
CA LEU A 223 3.64 18.19 -7.50
C LEU A 223 4.66 18.05 -8.64
N GLU A 224 5.21 16.86 -8.84
CA GLU A 224 6.10 16.52 -9.95
C GLU A 224 5.36 16.57 -11.29
N GLU A 225 4.15 16.00 -11.38
CA GLU A 225 3.36 16.04 -12.62
C GLU A 225 2.87 17.45 -12.98
N LEU A 226 2.61 18.30 -11.97
CA LEU A 226 2.28 19.71 -12.17
C LEU A 226 3.42 20.52 -12.80
N ASP A 227 4.70 20.13 -12.68
CA ASP A 227 5.80 20.83 -13.36
C ASP A 227 5.69 20.77 -14.89
N GLY A 228 5.16 19.67 -15.42
CA GLY A 228 5.03 19.43 -16.86
C GLY A 228 3.65 19.77 -17.45
N VAL A 229 2.67 20.14 -16.62
CA VAL A 229 1.26 20.24 -17.06
C VAL A 229 1.04 21.30 -18.13
N GLY A 230 1.70 22.47 -18.00
CA GLY A 230 1.56 23.57 -18.96
C GLY A 230 2.09 23.21 -20.35
N VAL A 231 3.22 22.51 -20.41
CA VAL A 231 3.81 22.00 -21.67
C VAL A 231 2.92 20.92 -22.28
N SER A 232 2.38 20.02 -21.44
CA SER A 232 1.50 18.93 -21.89
C SER A 232 0.21 19.44 -22.50
N ILE A 233 -0.43 20.43 -21.85
CA ILE A 233 -1.63 21.10 -22.37
C ILE A 233 -1.31 21.83 -23.66
N GLY A 234 -0.23 22.62 -23.71
CA GLY A 234 0.16 23.33 -24.92
C GLY A 234 0.52 22.39 -26.08
N SER A 235 1.14 21.24 -25.80
CA SER A 235 1.39 20.18 -26.79
C SER A 235 0.11 19.55 -27.33
N ALA A 236 -0.90 19.33 -26.47
CA ALA A 236 -2.20 18.83 -26.90
C ALA A 236 -2.91 19.83 -27.82
N VAL A 237 -2.89 21.13 -27.48
CA VAL A 237 -3.44 22.21 -28.32
C VAL A 237 -2.70 22.27 -29.67
N HIS A 238 -1.36 22.26 -29.67
CA HIS A 238 -0.55 22.24 -30.89
C HIS A 238 -0.89 21.05 -31.79
N THR A 239 -0.92 19.85 -31.22
CA THR A 239 -1.12 18.60 -31.95
C THR A 239 -2.49 18.57 -32.64
N GLN A 240 -3.55 19.02 -31.96
CA GLN A 240 -4.88 19.06 -32.56
C GLN A 240 -4.98 20.14 -33.65
N LEU A 241 -4.45 21.34 -33.40
CA LEU A 241 -4.54 22.46 -34.35
C LEU A 241 -3.61 22.31 -35.56
N ARG A 242 -2.58 21.47 -35.47
CA ARG A 242 -1.56 21.26 -36.51
C ARG A 242 -2.16 20.97 -37.89
N SER A 243 -3.20 20.14 -37.92
CA SER A 243 -3.86 19.70 -39.16
C SER A 243 -4.62 20.82 -39.88
N ALA A 244 -5.02 21.87 -39.17
CA ALA A 244 -5.69 23.04 -39.73
C ALA A 244 -4.71 24.19 -40.04
N VAL A 245 -3.74 24.44 -39.16
CA VAL A 245 -2.83 25.60 -39.25
C VAL A 245 -1.78 25.43 -40.36
N TYR A 246 -1.09 24.29 -40.46
CA TYR A 246 -0.02 24.14 -41.45
C TYR A 246 -0.50 24.20 -42.91
N PRO A 247 -1.60 23.55 -43.32
CA PRO A 247 -2.07 23.66 -44.69
C PRO A 247 -2.49 25.09 -45.05
N LEU A 248 -3.08 25.81 -44.10
CA LEU A 248 -3.48 27.20 -44.30
C LEU A 248 -2.27 28.12 -44.51
N LEU A 249 -1.24 28.01 -43.65
CA LEU A 249 -0.01 28.78 -43.79
C LEU A 249 0.71 28.46 -45.11
N ALA A 250 0.71 27.20 -45.54
CA ALA A 250 1.26 26.80 -46.84
C ALA A 250 0.50 27.45 -48.01
N ALA A 251 -0.84 27.47 -47.94
CA ALA A 251 -1.68 28.10 -48.97
C ALA A 251 -1.47 29.62 -49.04
N VAL A 252 -1.31 30.30 -47.90
CA VAL A 252 -0.96 31.73 -47.84
C VAL A 252 0.42 31.98 -48.49
N GLY A 253 1.40 31.12 -48.20
CA GLY A 253 2.74 31.21 -48.79
C GLY A 253 2.76 31.00 -50.31
N SER A 254 2.05 29.98 -50.82
CA SER A 254 1.96 29.74 -52.26
C SER A 254 1.24 30.87 -52.99
N LEU A 255 0.19 31.41 -52.37
CA LEU A 255 -0.58 32.51 -52.94
C LEU A 255 0.25 33.80 -53.03
N GLY A 256 1.03 34.11 -51.98
CA GLY A 256 1.95 35.24 -51.98
C GLY A 256 2.99 35.16 -53.10
N GLN A 257 3.55 33.98 -53.34
CA GLN A 257 4.48 33.75 -54.45
C GLN A 257 3.80 33.92 -55.82
N ALA A 258 2.59 33.36 -55.98
CA ALA A 258 1.83 33.47 -57.22
C ALA A 258 1.41 34.91 -57.52
N LEU A 259 1.05 35.70 -56.49
CA LEU A 259 0.80 37.14 -56.59
C LEU A 259 2.04 37.88 -57.07
N GLN A 260 3.20 37.62 -56.48
CA GLN A 260 4.46 38.28 -56.86
C GLN A 260 4.84 38.01 -58.32
N VAL A 261 4.72 36.76 -58.78
CA VAL A 261 4.98 36.38 -60.18
C VAL A 261 3.97 37.03 -61.13
N SER A 262 2.69 37.06 -60.75
CA SER A 262 1.63 37.68 -61.56
C SER A 262 1.83 39.18 -61.70
N MET A 263 2.28 39.86 -60.64
CA MET A 263 2.62 41.29 -60.68
C MET A 263 3.78 41.59 -61.65
N GLN A 264 4.81 40.76 -61.66
CA GLN A 264 5.93 40.90 -62.60
C GLN A 264 5.46 40.76 -64.05
N HIS A 265 4.63 39.76 -64.36
CA HIS A 265 4.09 39.60 -65.71
C HIS A 265 3.13 40.72 -66.10
N LEU A 266 2.33 41.25 -65.18
CA LEU A 266 1.40 42.35 -65.45
C LEU A 266 2.16 43.65 -65.78
N GLN A 267 3.20 43.97 -65.01
CA GLN A 267 4.08 45.12 -65.28
C GLN A 267 4.82 44.96 -66.61
N ALA A 268 5.35 43.76 -66.87
CA ALA A 268 6.03 43.44 -68.12
C ALA A 268 5.07 43.54 -69.32
N LEU A 269 3.83 43.08 -69.19
CA LEU A 269 2.79 43.19 -70.22
C LEU A 269 2.55 44.66 -70.55
N ASN A 270 2.28 45.51 -69.55
CA ASN A 270 1.98 46.93 -69.77
C ASN A 270 3.15 47.67 -70.41
N ALA A 271 4.37 47.50 -69.88
CA ALA A 271 5.57 48.12 -70.46
C ALA A 271 5.78 47.69 -71.92
N THR A 272 5.59 46.40 -72.22
CA THR A 272 5.77 45.88 -73.58
C THR A 272 4.69 46.41 -74.54
N VAL A 273 3.44 46.58 -74.09
CA VAL A 273 2.36 47.17 -74.90
C VAL A 273 2.66 48.64 -75.23
N VAL A 274 3.09 49.42 -74.23
CA VAL A 274 3.46 50.84 -74.45
C VAL A 274 4.62 50.97 -75.45
N GLU A 275 5.65 50.14 -75.31
CA GLU A 275 6.78 50.10 -76.26
C GLU A 275 6.35 49.67 -77.67
N LEU A 276 5.46 48.68 -77.79
CA LEU A 276 4.91 48.25 -79.08
C LEU A 276 4.07 49.34 -79.74
N GLN A 277 3.23 50.05 -78.98
CA GLN A 277 2.41 51.15 -79.50
C GLN A 277 3.28 52.32 -79.98
N ALA A 278 4.31 52.70 -79.21
CA ALA A 278 5.27 53.71 -79.63
C ALA A 278 6.04 53.29 -80.89
N GLY A 279 6.50 52.04 -80.95
CA GLY A 279 7.14 51.48 -82.14
C GLY A 279 6.21 51.47 -83.36
N GLN A 280 4.92 51.17 -83.15
CA GLN A 280 3.91 51.18 -84.21
C GLN A 280 3.69 52.59 -84.76
N GLN A 281 3.62 53.61 -83.90
CA GLN A 281 3.49 55.03 -84.29
C GLN A 281 4.68 55.53 -85.12
N ASP A 282 5.88 55.01 -84.87
CA ASP A 282 7.08 55.28 -85.68
C ASP A 282 7.09 54.52 -87.01
N LEU A 283 6.65 53.25 -87.00
CA LEU A 283 6.75 52.35 -88.13
C LEU A 283 5.68 52.65 -89.20
N GLU A 284 4.46 52.98 -88.81
CA GLU A 284 3.35 53.27 -89.73
C GLU A 284 3.67 54.36 -90.79
N PRO A 285 4.14 55.56 -90.41
CA PRO A 285 4.49 56.59 -91.39
C PRO A 285 5.69 56.18 -92.25
N ALA A 286 6.67 55.48 -91.68
CA ALA A 286 7.83 54.98 -92.43
C ALA A 286 7.43 53.92 -93.48
N LEU A 287 6.49 53.04 -93.14
CA LEU A 287 5.89 52.09 -94.09
C LEU A 287 5.14 52.82 -95.20
N GLN A 288 4.35 53.83 -94.85
CA GLN A 288 3.57 54.61 -95.81
C GLN A 288 4.47 55.37 -96.77
N GLU A 289 5.53 56.04 -96.28
CA GLU A 289 6.51 56.73 -97.10
C GLU A 289 7.22 55.75 -98.05
N GLN A 290 7.66 54.60 -97.52
CA GLN A 290 8.33 53.57 -98.32
C GLN A 290 7.39 52.97 -99.37
N ARG A 291 6.12 52.75 -99.01
CA ARG A 291 5.06 52.29 -99.93
C ARG A 291 4.85 53.28 -101.06
N ASP A 292 4.66 54.56 -100.75
CA ASP A 292 4.33 55.58 -101.76
C ASP A 292 5.50 55.77 -102.74
N ARG A 293 6.75 55.72 -102.24
CA ARG A 293 7.96 55.70 -103.09
C ARG A 293 8.01 54.50 -104.03
N LEU A 294 7.72 53.30 -103.51
CA LEU A 294 7.68 52.07 -104.32
C LEU A 294 6.55 52.11 -105.35
N LEU A 295 5.37 52.62 -104.99
CA LEU A 295 4.25 52.76 -105.91
C LEU A 295 4.57 53.72 -107.06
N GLN A 296 5.20 54.87 -106.75
CA GLN A 296 5.63 55.83 -107.75
C GLN A 296 6.69 55.21 -108.69
N LEU A 297 7.69 54.55 -108.12
CA LEU A 297 8.82 53.99 -108.88
C LEU A 297 8.40 52.82 -109.78
N LEU A 298 7.54 51.93 -109.29
CA LEU A 298 7.07 50.74 -110.03
C LEU A 298 6.03 51.07 -111.11
N GLN A 299 5.47 52.29 -111.12
CA GLN A 299 4.52 52.78 -112.13
C GLN A 299 5.19 53.64 -113.22
N GLU A 300 6.50 53.89 -113.14
CA GLU A 300 7.23 54.67 -114.17
C GLU A 300 7.19 53.98 -115.55
N ALA A 301 6.91 54.77 -116.60
CA ALA A 301 6.88 54.29 -117.99
C ALA A 301 8.30 53.89 -118.45
N GLY A 302 8.60 52.59 -118.35
CA GLY A 302 9.93 52.04 -118.64
C GLY A 302 10.37 50.87 -117.75
N CYS A 303 9.58 50.49 -116.75
CA CYS A 303 9.86 49.33 -115.89
C CYS A 303 9.69 48.01 -116.65
N GLN A 304 10.74 47.20 -116.72
CA GLN A 304 10.76 45.89 -117.39
C GLN A 304 10.76 44.74 -116.36
N GLY A 305 10.16 43.60 -116.74
CA GLY A 305 10.00 42.45 -115.83
C GLY A 305 8.66 42.46 -115.08
N ASP A 306 8.58 41.73 -113.96
CA ASP A 306 7.36 41.62 -113.15
C ASP A 306 7.16 42.81 -112.18
N CYS A 307 7.20 44.03 -112.72
CA CYS A 307 6.93 45.23 -111.93
C CYS A 307 5.47 45.24 -111.40
N ALA A 308 4.54 44.58 -112.09
CA ALA A 308 3.14 44.46 -111.66
C ALA A 308 2.98 43.58 -110.40
N GLY A 309 3.69 42.46 -110.30
CA GLY A 309 3.72 41.61 -109.10
C GLY A 309 4.32 42.32 -107.89
N ALA A 310 5.48 42.97 -108.07
CA ALA A 310 6.11 43.78 -107.02
C ALA A 310 5.22 44.97 -106.60
N LEU A 311 4.51 45.61 -107.54
CA LEU A 311 3.55 46.68 -107.25
C LEU A 311 2.39 46.18 -106.41
N SER A 312 1.86 44.99 -106.71
CA SER A 312 0.78 44.38 -105.92
C SER A 312 1.20 44.11 -104.48
N ARG A 313 2.43 43.65 -104.25
CA ARG A 313 2.99 43.42 -102.90
C ARG A 313 3.34 44.72 -102.17
N ALA A 314 3.84 45.72 -102.89
CA ALA A 314 4.07 47.05 -102.33
C ALA A 314 2.76 47.72 -101.85
N ARG A 315 1.64 47.53 -102.57
CA ARG A 315 0.31 48.04 -102.14
C ARG A 315 -0.11 47.50 -100.77
N THR A 316 0.30 46.29 -100.42
CA THR A 316 0.00 45.64 -99.12
C THR A 316 1.10 45.88 -98.07
N LEU A 317 2.03 46.80 -98.31
CA LEU A 317 3.05 47.21 -97.34
C LEU A 317 2.42 48.13 -96.28
N GLU A 318 1.78 47.51 -95.30
CA GLU A 318 1.10 48.15 -94.18
C GLU A 318 1.25 47.31 -92.91
N LEU A 319 0.90 47.88 -91.76
CA LEU A 319 0.91 47.18 -90.47
C LEU A 319 -0.02 45.97 -90.51
N GLY A 320 0.45 44.83 -89.98
CA GLY A 320 -0.34 43.61 -89.89
C GLY A 320 -1.02 43.43 -88.54
N ALA A 321 -0.29 43.72 -87.46
CA ALA A 321 -0.83 43.78 -86.10
C ALA A 321 -1.14 45.24 -85.72
N ASP A 322 -2.20 45.44 -84.96
CA ASP A 322 -2.56 46.75 -84.39
C ASP A 322 -2.65 46.64 -82.86
N PHE A 323 -1.55 47.01 -82.19
CA PHE A 323 -1.45 46.99 -80.74
C PHE A 323 -2.16 48.16 -80.06
N SER A 324 -2.79 49.07 -80.82
CA SER A 324 -3.71 50.06 -80.24
C SER A 324 -5.08 49.47 -79.88
N GLN A 325 -5.43 48.31 -80.46
CA GLN A 325 -6.71 47.62 -80.24
C GLN A 325 -6.70 46.67 -79.03
N VAL A 326 -5.56 46.50 -78.35
CA VAL A 326 -5.49 45.65 -77.16
C VAL A 326 -6.08 46.39 -75.95
N PRO A 327 -6.75 45.70 -75.01
CA PRO A 327 -7.37 46.34 -73.87
C PRO A 327 -6.32 46.91 -72.90
N SER A 328 -6.63 48.02 -72.24
CA SER A 328 -5.76 48.59 -71.20
C SER A 328 -5.81 47.77 -69.91
N VAL A 329 -4.64 47.63 -69.27
CA VAL A 329 -4.48 47.00 -67.94
C VAL A 329 -4.23 48.03 -66.83
N ASP A 330 -4.36 49.34 -67.12
CA ASP A 330 -4.04 50.42 -66.18
C ASP A 330 -4.88 50.36 -64.90
N HIS A 331 -6.16 49.97 -65.02
CA HIS A 331 -7.04 49.81 -63.86
C HIS A 331 -6.51 48.73 -62.90
N VAL A 332 -6.08 47.59 -63.44
CA VAL A 332 -5.55 46.46 -62.64
C VAL A 332 -4.22 46.87 -61.99
N LEU A 333 -3.35 47.56 -62.73
CA LEU A 333 -2.09 48.09 -62.21
C LEU A 333 -2.28 49.14 -61.11
N HIS A 334 -3.31 49.98 -61.23
CA HIS A 334 -3.63 50.98 -60.20
C HIS A 334 -4.15 50.32 -58.92
N GLN A 335 -5.01 49.31 -59.04
CA GLN A 335 -5.51 48.53 -57.88
C GLN A 335 -4.39 47.78 -57.17
N LEU A 336 -3.41 47.28 -57.91
CA LEU A 336 -2.27 46.52 -57.39
C LEU A 336 -1.03 47.38 -57.16
N LYS A 337 -1.18 48.70 -57.09
CA LYS A 337 -0.05 49.60 -56.89
C LYS A 337 0.53 49.42 -55.49
N GLY A 338 1.83 49.08 -55.43
CA GLY A 338 2.52 48.82 -54.16
C GLY A 338 2.33 47.41 -53.62
N VAL A 339 1.69 46.51 -54.37
CA VAL A 339 1.48 45.10 -54.01
C VAL A 339 2.56 44.22 -54.65
N PRO A 340 3.13 43.22 -53.95
CA PRO A 340 2.91 42.92 -52.53
C PRO A 340 3.65 43.90 -51.60
N GLU A 341 2.94 44.45 -50.60
CA GLU A 341 3.51 45.17 -49.46
C GLU A 341 4.14 44.20 -48.45
N ALA A 342 3.54 43.02 -48.28
CA ALA A 342 3.95 42.00 -47.33
C ALA A 342 4.98 41.03 -47.90
N ASN A 343 5.90 40.60 -47.03
CA ASN A 343 6.75 39.44 -47.30
C ASN A 343 6.08 38.17 -46.78
N PHE A 344 5.30 37.52 -47.65
CA PHE A 344 4.57 36.29 -47.32
C PHE A 344 5.47 35.15 -46.82
N SER A 345 6.71 35.07 -47.33
CA SER A 345 7.66 34.02 -46.94
C SER A 345 8.12 34.20 -45.48
N SER A 346 8.54 35.41 -45.10
CA SER A 346 8.96 35.68 -43.73
C SER A 346 7.80 35.55 -42.75
N MET A 347 6.61 36.04 -43.11
CA MET A 347 5.40 35.92 -42.29
C MET A 347 5.02 34.46 -42.02
N VAL A 348 4.99 33.61 -43.05
CA VAL A 348 4.68 32.18 -42.88
C VAL A 348 5.72 31.49 -42.00
N GLN A 349 7.00 31.86 -42.12
CA GLN A 349 8.07 31.28 -41.30
C GLN A 349 7.98 31.73 -39.84
N GLU A 350 7.67 33.00 -39.59
CA GLU A 350 7.43 33.56 -38.26
C GLU A 350 6.24 32.87 -37.59
N GLU A 351 5.09 32.79 -38.25
CA GLU A 351 3.89 32.14 -37.72
C GLU A 351 4.09 30.64 -37.48
N ASN A 352 4.82 29.95 -38.35
CA ASN A 352 5.19 28.56 -38.13
C ASN A 352 6.07 28.41 -36.87
N SER A 353 7.01 29.33 -36.65
CA SER A 353 7.84 29.34 -35.44
C SER A 353 7.03 29.61 -34.17
N THR A 354 6.11 30.58 -34.20
CA THR A 354 5.20 30.91 -33.10
C THR A 354 4.28 29.74 -32.77
N PHE A 355 3.71 29.10 -33.80
CA PHE A 355 2.88 27.91 -33.61
C PHE A 355 3.67 26.77 -32.98
N ASN A 356 4.91 26.50 -33.41
CA ASN A 356 5.76 25.47 -32.82
C ASN A 356 6.22 25.79 -31.38
N ALA A 357 6.26 27.07 -31.00
CA ALA A 357 6.53 27.53 -29.65
C ALA A 357 5.30 27.52 -28.73
N LEU A 358 4.11 27.17 -29.23
CA LEU A 358 2.87 27.17 -28.45
C LEU A 358 2.93 26.33 -27.16
N PRO A 359 3.60 25.14 -27.12
CA PRO A 359 3.76 24.39 -25.87
C PRO A 359 4.50 25.16 -24.76
N THR A 360 5.56 25.88 -25.10
CA THR A 360 6.35 26.65 -24.12
C THR A 360 5.64 27.94 -23.73
N LEU A 361 4.96 28.60 -24.66
CA LEU A 361 4.13 29.79 -24.38
C LEU A 361 2.97 29.46 -23.45
N ALA A 362 2.26 28.35 -23.69
CA ALA A 362 1.19 27.88 -22.81
C ALA A 362 1.72 27.60 -21.39
N ALA A 363 2.90 26.98 -21.27
CA ALA A 363 3.53 26.74 -19.97
C ALA A 363 3.86 28.04 -19.22
N MET A 364 4.37 29.06 -19.92
CA MET A 364 4.64 30.37 -19.34
C MET A 364 3.36 31.07 -18.87
N GLN A 365 2.30 31.04 -19.68
CA GLN A 365 1.01 31.65 -19.36
C GLN A 365 0.34 30.98 -18.15
N MET A 366 0.47 29.65 -18.02
CA MET A 366 -0.14 28.89 -16.93
C MET A 366 0.68 28.89 -15.64
N SER A 367 1.92 29.40 -15.66
CA SER A 367 2.86 29.30 -14.55
C SER A 367 2.28 29.79 -13.22
N SER A 368 1.57 30.93 -13.21
CA SER A 368 0.95 31.47 -11.98
C SER A 368 -0.14 30.55 -11.41
N VAL A 369 -1.01 30.00 -12.27
CA VAL A 369 -2.06 29.06 -11.86
C VAL A 369 -1.47 27.73 -11.40
N VAL A 370 -0.41 27.24 -12.08
CA VAL A 370 0.33 26.05 -11.64
C VAL A 370 0.95 26.26 -10.26
N GLN A 371 1.48 27.44 -9.95
CA GLN A 371 1.98 27.76 -8.61
C GLN A 371 0.89 27.75 -7.55
N GLU A 372 -0.31 28.27 -7.84
CA GLU A 372 -1.45 28.19 -6.91
C GLU A 372 -1.96 26.75 -6.75
N LEU A 373 -2.00 25.95 -7.82
CA LEU A 373 -2.28 24.53 -7.76
C LEU A 373 -1.27 23.80 -6.86
N LYS A 374 0.03 24.08 -7.01
CA LYS A 374 1.06 23.50 -6.14
C LYS A 374 0.87 23.86 -4.68
N LYS A 375 0.51 25.11 -4.36
CA LYS A 375 0.18 25.54 -2.99
C LYS A 375 -1.06 24.82 -2.46
N ALA A 376 -2.10 24.64 -3.28
CA ALA A 376 -3.29 23.90 -2.91
C ALA A 376 -2.99 22.42 -2.66
N VAL A 377 -2.15 21.80 -3.51
CA VAL A 377 -1.74 20.39 -3.35
C VAL A 377 -0.93 20.19 -2.07
N ALA A 378 -0.01 21.10 -1.75
CA ALA A 378 0.85 21.03 -0.57
C ALA A 378 0.08 21.15 0.77
N GLN A 379 -1.16 21.64 0.75
CA GLN A 379 -2.00 21.72 1.95
C GLN A 379 -2.60 20.36 2.27
N GLN A 380 -2.18 19.75 3.38
CA GLN A 380 -2.79 18.51 3.88
C GLN A 380 -4.23 18.76 4.40
N PRO A 381 -5.22 17.91 4.04
CA PRO A 381 -6.58 17.99 4.58
C PRO A 381 -6.61 17.91 6.12
N GLU A 382 -7.43 18.76 6.77
CA GLU A 382 -7.54 18.81 8.24
C GLU A 382 -8.03 17.48 8.83
N GLY A 383 -8.97 16.79 8.16
CA GLY A 383 -9.46 15.48 8.58
C GLY A 383 -8.34 14.43 8.70
N LEU A 384 -7.35 14.47 7.80
CA LEU A 384 -6.19 13.56 7.88
C LEU A 384 -5.21 13.94 8.99
N ARG A 385 -5.06 15.24 9.30
CA ARG A 385 -4.21 15.68 10.44
C ARG A 385 -4.79 15.24 11.77
N THR A 386 -6.12 15.20 11.87
CA THR A 386 -6.86 14.84 13.09
C THR A 386 -7.18 13.35 13.16
N LEU A 387 -6.79 12.52 12.18
CA LEU A 387 -7.04 11.07 12.14
C LEU A 387 -6.57 10.36 13.42
N ALA A 388 -5.39 10.71 13.94
CA ALA A 388 -4.86 10.12 15.17
C ALA A 388 -5.53 10.69 16.45
N GLU A 389 -5.94 11.96 16.42
CA GLU A 389 -6.56 12.65 17.56
C GLU A 389 -8.02 12.22 17.74
N GLY A 390 -8.76 12.09 16.64
CA GLY A 390 -10.17 11.71 16.61
C GLY A 390 -10.44 10.22 16.83
N PHE A 391 -9.42 9.36 16.75
CA PHE A 391 -9.59 7.92 16.92
C PHE A 391 -10.22 7.59 18.29
N PRO A 392 -11.30 6.77 18.32
CA PRO A 392 -12.06 6.48 19.52
C PRO A 392 -11.16 5.70 20.46
N GLY A 393 -10.74 6.39 21.51
CA GLY A 393 -9.80 5.83 22.46
C GLY A 393 -8.36 6.22 22.22
N SER A 394 -8.02 7.35 21.60
CA SER A 394 -6.71 7.99 21.85
C SER A 394 -6.56 8.32 23.35
N GLU A 395 -7.61 8.87 23.96
CA GLU A 395 -7.75 9.01 25.42
C GLU A 395 -7.95 7.68 26.15
N ALA A 396 -8.72 6.74 25.59
CA ALA A 396 -8.93 5.44 26.23
C ALA A 396 -7.67 4.57 26.20
N ALA A 397 -6.86 4.69 25.13
CA ALA A 397 -5.58 4.05 24.96
C ALA A 397 -4.56 4.63 25.94
N SER A 398 -4.52 5.95 26.10
CA SER A 398 -3.68 6.56 27.13
C SER A 398 -4.11 6.16 28.54
N ARG A 399 -5.43 6.11 28.83
CA ARG A 399 -5.96 5.58 30.11
C ARG A 399 -5.63 4.11 30.32
N TRP A 400 -5.70 3.28 29.28
CA TRP A 400 -5.33 1.86 29.35
C TRP A 400 -3.83 1.65 29.53
N ALA A 401 -3.01 2.42 28.84
CA ALA A 401 -1.56 2.40 29.01
C ALA A 401 -1.18 2.84 30.43
N GLN A 402 -1.87 3.84 30.99
CA GLN A 402 -1.72 4.26 32.39
C GLN A 402 -2.19 3.18 33.37
N ALA A 403 -3.37 2.59 33.16
CA ALA A 403 -3.88 1.51 34.01
C ALA A 403 -2.96 0.27 33.99
N LEU A 404 -2.45 -0.12 32.82
CA LEU A 404 -1.48 -1.21 32.69
C LEU A 404 -0.15 -0.87 33.38
N GLN A 405 0.29 0.39 33.31
CA GLN A 405 1.47 0.86 34.04
C GLN A 405 1.25 0.82 35.55
N GLU A 406 0.10 1.28 36.04
CA GLU A 406 -0.24 1.23 37.47
C GLU A 406 -0.30 -0.21 37.98
N VAL A 407 -0.91 -1.13 37.21
CA VAL A 407 -0.95 -2.56 37.55
C VAL A 407 0.46 -3.16 37.52
N GLU A 408 1.28 -2.81 36.53
CA GLU A 408 2.68 -3.25 36.46
C GLU A 408 3.46 -2.80 37.70
N GLU A 409 3.44 -1.50 38.01
CA GLU A 409 4.12 -0.92 39.17
C GLU A 409 3.60 -1.49 40.49
N SER A 410 2.28 -1.63 40.64
CA SER A 410 1.64 -2.21 41.83
C SER A 410 1.89 -3.72 41.97
N SER A 411 2.11 -4.45 40.88
CA SER A 411 2.32 -5.90 40.92
C SER A 411 3.72 -6.28 41.43
N ARG A 412 4.74 -5.47 41.12
CA ARG A 412 6.14 -5.73 41.48
C ARG A 412 6.38 -6.06 42.96
N PRO A 413 5.92 -5.25 43.95
CA PRO A 413 6.13 -5.57 45.36
C PRO A 413 5.39 -6.84 45.80
N TYR A 414 4.18 -7.07 45.28
CA TYR A 414 3.40 -8.28 45.59
C TYR A 414 4.09 -9.54 45.05
N LEU A 415 4.59 -9.47 43.82
CA LEU A 415 5.32 -10.53 43.17
C LEU A 415 6.64 -10.89 43.89
N GLN A 416 7.37 -9.89 44.40
CA GLN A 416 8.54 -10.11 45.25
C GLN A 416 8.17 -10.83 46.56
N GLU A 417 7.03 -10.46 47.14
CA GLU A 417 6.53 -11.10 48.36
C GLU A 417 6.14 -12.57 48.11
N VAL A 418 5.48 -12.87 46.99
CA VAL A 418 5.17 -14.25 46.56
C VAL A 418 6.45 -15.08 46.43
N GLN A 419 7.50 -14.53 45.80
CA GLN A 419 8.79 -15.21 45.66
C GLN A 419 9.46 -15.47 47.03
N ARG A 420 9.31 -14.54 47.97
CA ARG A 420 9.81 -14.69 49.34
C ARG A 420 9.07 -15.80 50.09
N TYR A 421 7.74 -15.81 50.06
CA TYR A 421 6.93 -16.87 50.67
C TYR A 421 7.21 -18.24 50.03
N GLU A 422 7.38 -18.29 48.72
CA GLU A 422 7.76 -19.50 48.01
C GLU A 422 9.11 -20.04 48.50
N THR A 423 10.09 -19.16 48.71
CA THR A 423 11.41 -19.56 49.24
C THR A 423 11.27 -20.19 50.64
N TYR A 424 10.46 -19.62 51.52
CA TYR A 424 10.19 -20.22 52.83
C TYR A 424 9.48 -21.56 52.72
N ARG A 425 8.45 -21.67 51.87
CA ARG A 425 7.73 -22.93 51.62
C ARG A 425 8.67 -24.01 51.11
N TRP A 426 9.55 -23.67 50.16
CA TRP A 426 10.54 -24.57 49.60
C TRP A 426 11.50 -25.09 50.68
N ILE A 427 12.04 -24.22 51.55
CA ILE A 427 12.93 -24.61 52.66
C ILE A 427 12.21 -25.57 53.62
N VAL A 428 11.00 -25.20 54.08
CA VAL A 428 10.23 -26.04 55.01
C VAL A 428 9.87 -27.38 54.37
N GLY A 429 9.50 -27.38 53.09
CA GLY A 429 9.23 -28.59 52.31
C GLY A 429 10.46 -29.50 52.22
N CYS A 430 11.65 -28.94 51.93
CA CYS A 430 12.91 -29.68 51.91
C CYS A 430 13.21 -30.31 53.27
N VAL A 431 13.12 -29.54 54.36
CA VAL A 431 13.38 -30.03 55.73
C VAL A 431 12.44 -31.18 56.08
N LEU A 432 11.13 -31.04 55.85
CA LEU A 432 10.16 -32.08 56.18
C LEU A 432 10.28 -33.32 55.29
N CYS A 433 10.59 -33.15 54.00
CA CYS A 433 10.91 -34.29 53.13
C CYS A 433 12.19 -35.01 53.57
N SER A 434 13.23 -34.30 54.01
CA SER A 434 14.44 -34.91 54.56
C SER A 434 14.15 -35.72 55.82
N VAL A 435 13.22 -35.29 56.67
CA VAL A 435 12.77 -36.07 57.84
C VAL A 435 12.08 -37.37 57.40
N VAL A 436 11.18 -37.32 56.40
CA VAL A 436 10.53 -38.54 55.87
C VAL A 436 11.55 -39.49 55.24
N LEU A 437 12.53 -38.97 54.51
CA LEU A 437 13.67 -39.76 54.01
C LEU A 437 14.46 -40.40 55.14
N LEU A 438 14.73 -39.66 56.23
CA LEU A 438 15.42 -40.19 57.40
C LEU A 438 14.62 -41.31 58.07
N VAL A 439 13.29 -41.19 58.16
CA VAL A 439 12.40 -42.28 58.62
C VAL A 439 12.55 -43.51 57.74
N ALA A 440 12.50 -43.34 56.41
CA ALA A 440 12.68 -44.45 55.46
C ALA A 440 14.07 -45.10 55.61
N LEU A 441 15.12 -44.30 55.79
CA LEU A 441 16.48 -44.78 56.03
C LEU A 441 16.58 -45.56 57.35
N CYS A 442 15.98 -45.06 58.43
CA CYS A 442 15.88 -45.77 59.71
C CYS A 442 15.14 -47.11 59.55
N ASN A 443 14.09 -47.16 58.74
CA ASN A 443 13.37 -48.39 58.45
C ASN A 443 14.24 -49.39 57.68
N LEU A 444 14.94 -48.95 56.62
CA LEU A 444 15.82 -49.81 55.83
C LEU A 444 17.00 -50.32 56.65
N LEU A 445 17.71 -49.46 57.39
CA LEU A 445 18.79 -49.87 58.28
C LEU A 445 18.27 -50.79 59.39
N GLY A 446 17.11 -50.47 59.95
CA GLY A 446 16.44 -51.27 60.97
C GLY A 446 16.10 -52.68 60.48
N LEU A 447 15.58 -52.80 59.26
CA LEU A 447 15.28 -54.07 58.61
C LEU A 447 16.54 -54.87 58.29
N ASN A 448 17.55 -54.25 57.67
CA ASN A 448 18.79 -54.96 57.29
C ASN A 448 19.55 -55.49 58.52
N LEU A 449 19.78 -54.64 59.51
CA LEU A 449 20.46 -55.04 60.75
C LEU A 449 19.62 -56.03 61.57
N GLY A 450 18.29 -55.87 61.54
CA GLY A 450 17.35 -56.76 62.20
C GLY A 450 17.32 -58.17 61.60
N ILE A 451 17.22 -58.28 60.27
CA ILE A 451 17.26 -59.56 59.54
C ILE A 451 18.62 -60.23 59.73
N TRP A 452 19.72 -59.48 59.64
CA TRP A 452 21.06 -60.04 59.84
C TRP A 452 21.26 -60.52 61.30
N GLY A 453 20.77 -59.76 62.27
CA GLY A 453 20.77 -60.18 63.67
C GLY A 453 19.92 -61.42 63.93
N LEU A 454 18.80 -61.58 63.21
CA LEU A 454 17.99 -62.81 63.28
C LEU A 454 18.68 -64.01 62.63
N SER A 455 19.35 -63.83 61.49
CA SER A 455 20.04 -64.94 60.80
C SER A 455 21.31 -65.39 61.52
N ALA A 456 22.00 -64.48 62.22
CA ALA A 456 23.22 -64.78 62.96
C ALA A 456 22.97 -65.40 64.34
N ARG A 457 21.70 -65.58 64.74
CA ARG A 457 21.31 -65.99 66.08
C ARG A 457 21.01 -67.50 66.13
N GLU A 458 21.78 -68.22 66.93
CA GLU A 458 21.56 -69.67 67.16
C GLU A 458 20.35 -69.94 68.07
N ASP A 459 20.13 -69.06 69.07
CA ASP A 459 19.07 -69.25 70.07
C ASP A 459 18.19 -67.98 70.24
N PRO A 460 16.85 -68.06 70.08
CA PRO A 460 15.92 -66.93 70.18
C PRO A 460 15.86 -66.21 71.54
N SER A 461 16.59 -66.70 72.54
CA SER A 461 16.70 -66.11 73.88
C SER A 461 17.99 -65.31 74.15
N HIS A 462 19.05 -65.48 73.35
CA HIS A 462 20.33 -64.77 73.54
C HIS A 462 20.39 -63.41 72.85
N PRO A 463 20.80 -62.32 73.52
CA PRO A 463 20.90 -61.01 72.88
C PRO A 463 21.97 -61.00 71.79
N GLU A 464 21.63 -60.44 70.62
CA GLU A 464 22.55 -60.21 69.51
C GLU A 464 22.56 -58.70 69.20
N ALA A 465 23.76 -58.13 69.03
CA ALA A 465 23.97 -56.69 68.98
C ALA A 465 23.38 -56.02 67.74
N LYS A 466 23.45 -56.66 66.56
CA LYS A 466 22.92 -56.14 65.28
C LYS A 466 21.38 -56.13 65.27
N GLY A 467 20.72 -57.15 65.79
CA GLY A 467 19.28 -57.25 65.92
C GLY A 467 18.74 -56.21 66.90
N GLU A 468 19.43 -56.00 68.03
CA GLU A 468 19.06 -54.94 68.96
C GLU A 468 19.28 -53.54 68.36
N ALA A 469 20.36 -53.34 67.59
CA ALA A 469 20.58 -52.11 66.82
C ALA A 469 19.46 -51.89 65.78
N GLY A 470 19.07 -52.93 65.05
CA GLY A 470 17.96 -52.88 64.10
C GLY A 470 16.64 -52.47 64.76
N ALA A 471 16.31 -53.05 65.91
CA ALA A 471 15.14 -52.67 66.70
C ALA A 471 15.20 -51.21 67.21
N ARG A 472 16.40 -50.68 67.50
CA ARG A 472 16.59 -49.28 67.91
C ARG A 472 16.38 -48.33 66.74
N PHE A 473 16.91 -48.64 65.55
CA PHE A 473 16.67 -47.84 64.34
C PHE A 473 15.20 -47.78 63.94
N LEU A 474 14.47 -48.92 63.96
CA LEU A 474 13.03 -48.93 63.71
C LEU A 474 12.26 -48.03 64.69
N MET A 475 12.62 -48.09 65.98
CA MET A 475 11.98 -47.26 67.00
C MET A 475 12.35 -45.78 66.90
N ALA A 476 13.55 -45.45 66.41
CA ALA A 476 13.95 -44.09 66.10
C ALA A 476 13.11 -43.52 64.95
N GLY A 477 12.91 -44.31 63.88
CA GLY A 477 12.00 -43.94 62.78
C GLY A 477 10.56 -43.71 63.26
N VAL A 478 10.05 -44.57 64.15
CA VAL A 478 8.72 -44.38 64.79
C VAL A 478 8.66 -43.07 65.59
N GLY A 479 9.70 -42.77 66.37
CA GLY A 479 9.79 -41.55 67.17
C GLY A 479 9.77 -40.29 66.29
N LEU A 480 10.58 -40.27 65.23
CA LEU A 480 10.59 -39.18 64.25
C LEU A 480 9.24 -39.04 63.55
N SER A 481 8.60 -40.15 63.19
CA SER A 481 7.28 -40.14 62.53
C SER A 481 6.21 -39.47 63.40
N PHE A 482 6.17 -39.76 64.71
CA PHE A 482 5.23 -39.10 65.62
C PHE A 482 5.57 -37.62 65.86
N LEU A 483 6.85 -37.30 66.00
CA LEU A 483 7.32 -35.94 66.26
C LEU A 483 6.96 -34.98 65.12
N PHE A 484 7.14 -35.42 63.87
CA PHE A 484 6.91 -34.59 62.69
C PHE A 484 5.55 -34.81 62.02
N ALA A 485 4.67 -35.66 62.56
CA ALA A 485 3.33 -35.88 62.03
C ALA A 485 2.51 -34.58 61.95
N ALA A 486 2.52 -33.76 63.02
CA ALA A 486 1.80 -32.49 63.08
C ALA A 486 2.30 -31.44 62.06
N PRO A 487 3.61 -31.10 61.99
CA PRO A 487 4.08 -30.15 60.99
C PRO A 487 3.90 -30.65 59.55
N LEU A 488 3.98 -31.98 59.30
CA LEU A 488 3.72 -32.55 57.98
C LEU A 488 2.27 -32.33 57.52
N ILE A 489 1.27 -32.69 58.34
CA ILE A 489 -0.13 -32.53 57.95
C ILE A 489 -0.52 -31.06 57.82
N LEU A 490 0.05 -30.16 58.63
CA LEU A 490 -0.18 -28.73 58.54
C LEU A 490 0.35 -28.15 57.23
N LEU A 491 1.58 -28.52 56.82
CA LEU A 491 2.12 -28.08 55.53
C LEU A 491 1.29 -28.61 54.37
N VAL A 492 0.93 -29.90 54.40
CA VAL A 492 0.06 -30.52 53.38
C VAL A 492 -1.25 -29.76 53.26
N PHE A 493 -1.94 -29.52 54.37
CA PHE A 493 -3.25 -28.88 54.33
C PHE A 493 -3.17 -27.41 53.88
N ALA A 494 -2.20 -26.64 54.37
CA ALA A 494 -2.02 -25.24 53.97
C ALA A 494 -1.73 -25.10 52.46
N THR A 495 -0.85 -25.95 51.93
CA THR A 495 -0.52 -25.93 50.49
C THR A 495 -1.63 -26.50 49.61
N PHE A 496 -2.37 -27.50 50.09
CA PHE A 496 -3.59 -28.02 49.45
C PHE A 496 -4.70 -26.98 49.33
N LEU A 497 -4.96 -26.20 50.38
CA LEU A 497 -6.01 -25.18 50.38
C LEU A 497 -5.74 -24.13 49.29
N VAL A 498 -4.49 -23.65 49.20
CA VAL A 498 -4.09 -22.64 48.21
C VAL A 498 -4.07 -23.23 46.81
N GLY A 499 -3.27 -24.27 46.57
CA GLY A 499 -3.08 -24.82 45.22
C GLY A 499 -4.34 -25.49 44.68
N GLY A 500 -5.10 -26.17 45.54
CA GLY A 500 -6.34 -26.84 45.17
C GLY A 500 -7.40 -25.84 44.71
N ASN A 501 -7.57 -24.72 45.43
CA ASN A 501 -8.52 -23.68 45.02
C ASN A 501 -8.08 -22.99 43.73
N VAL A 502 -6.79 -22.71 43.55
CA VAL A 502 -6.28 -22.16 42.27
C VAL A 502 -6.62 -23.10 41.11
N GLN A 503 -6.43 -24.41 41.27
CA GLN A 503 -6.76 -25.37 40.22
C GLN A 503 -8.26 -25.47 39.94
N THR A 504 -9.08 -25.60 40.99
CA THR A 504 -10.51 -25.92 40.86
C THR A 504 -11.37 -24.71 40.56
N LEU A 505 -11.06 -23.53 41.11
CA LEU A 505 -11.82 -22.29 40.90
C LEU A 505 -11.33 -21.51 39.68
N VAL A 506 -10.01 -21.43 39.46
CA VAL A 506 -9.42 -20.59 38.40
C VAL A 506 -9.07 -21.42 37.18
N CYS A 507 -8.12 -22.35 37.27
CA CYS A 507 -7.56 -23.02 36.09
C CYS A 507 -8.60 -23.84 35.31
N ARG A 508 -9.40 -24.66 36.00
CA ARG A 508 -10.48 -25.45 35.36
C ARG A 508 -11.54 -24.57 34.70
N SER A 509 -11.92 -23.47 35.36
CA SER A 509 -12.92 -22.52 34.87
C SER A 509 -12.38 -21.65 33.72
N TRP A 510 -11.06 -21.44 33.66
CA TRP A 510 -10.37 -20.79 32.55
C TRP A 510 -10.34 -21.69 31.32
N GLU A 511 -9.93 -22.95 31.49
CA GLU A 511 -9.82 -23.93 30.41
C GLU A 511 -11.20 -24.25 29.77
N SER A 512 -12.23 -24.40 30.60
CA SER A 512 -13.62 -24.60 30.13
C SER A 512 -14.25 -23.34 29.52
N GLY A 513 -13.65 -22.17 29.75
CA GLY A 513 -14.13 -20.88 29.29
C GLY A 513 -15.25 -20.28 30.14
N GLU A 514 -15.65 -20.91 31.25
CA GLU A 514 -16.67 -20.41 32.19
C GLU A 514 -16.29 -19.04 32.76
N LEU A 515 -14.99 -18.76 32.98
CA LEU A 515 -14.50 -17.43 33.40
C LEU A 515 -14.85 -16.33 32.39
N PHE A 516 -14.72 -16.61 31.09
CA PHE A 516 -15.08 -15.65 30.05
C PHE A 516 -16.60 -15.43 29.99
N GLU A 517 -17.39 -16.47 30.22
CA GLU A 517 -18.87 -16.35 30.29
C GLU A 517 -19.30 -15.48 31.46
N PHE A 518 -18.66 -15.70 32.61
CA PHE A 518 -18.91 -14.94 33.81
C PHE A 518 -18.56 -13.47 33.62
N ALA A 519 -17.41 -13.19 33.00
CA ALA A 519 -16.94 -11.84 32.70
C ALA A 519 -17.84 -11.10 31.68
N ASP A 520 -18.41 -11.83 30.72
CA ASP A 520 -19.31 -11.29 29.70
C ASP A 520 -20.73 -11.01 30.22
N THR A 521 -21.11 -11.60 31.35
CA THR A 521 -22.44 -11.45 31.91
C THR A 521 -22.60 -10.09 32.60
N PRO A 522 -23.58 -9.25 32.19
CA PRO A 522 -23.77 -7.92 32.75
C PRO A 522 -23.99 -7.92 34.27
N GLY A 523 -23.30 -7.04 34.99
CA GLY A 523 -23.41 -6.89 36.44
C GLY A 523 -22.61 -7.89 37.28
N ASN A 524 -21.84 -8.79 36.65
CA ASN A 524 -20.93 -9.69 37.37
C ASN A 524 -19.59 -9.05 37.71
N LEU A 525 -19.05 -8.24 36.79
CA LEU A 525 -17.83 -7.45 37.01
C LEU A 525 -18.17 -6.06 37.56
N PRO A 526 -17.33 -5.51 38.45
CA PRO A 526 -17.48 -4.14 38.91
C PRO A 526 -17.26 -3.15 37.75
N PRO A 527 -17.79 -1.91 37.82
CA PRO A 527 -17.63 -0.91 36.76
C PRO A 527 -16.17 -0.62 36.40
N SER A 528 -15.26 -0.74 37.37
CA SER A 528 -13.81 -0.61 37.19
C SER A 528 -13.16 -1.71 36.36
N MET A 529 -13.84 -2.85 36.15
CA MET A 529 -13.37 -3.98 35.35
C MET A 529 -14.17 -4.18 34.06
N ASN A 530 -15.18 -3.34 33.81
CA ASN A 530 -15.96 -3.42 32.58
C ASN A 530 -15.19 -2.78 31.41
N LEU A 531 -14.67 -3.63 30.52
CA LEU A 531 -13.87 -3.25 29.36
C LEU A 531 -14.57 -2.22 28.46
N SER A 532 -15.89 -2.36 28.28
CA SER A 532 -16.68 -1.51 27.37
C SER A 532 -16.82 -0.11 27.93
N HIS A 533 -17.00 0.01 29.25
CA HIS A 533 -17.04 1.28 29.97
C HIS A 533 -15.67 1.97 30.01
N LEU A 534 -14.61 1.20 30.28
CA LEU A 534 -13.22 1.69 30.26
C LEU A 534 -12.78 2.23 28.89
N LEU A 535 -13.23 1.58 27.81
CA LEU A 535 -12.92 1.97 26.43
C LEU A 535 -13.88 3.02 25.87
N GLY A 536 -14.92 3.42 26.61
CA GLY A 536 -15.93 4.38 26.15
C GLY A 536 -16.76 3.89 24.97
N LEU A 537 -16.93 2.57 24.83
CA LEU A 537 -17.61 1.95 23.70
C LEU A 537 -19.13 2.04 23.85
N ARG A 538 -19.83 2.24 22.72
CA ARG A 538 -21.30 2.31 22.68
C ARG A 538 -21.99 0.97 22.88
N LYS A 539 -21.32 -0.14 22.56
CA LYS A 539 -21.83 -1.51 22.69
C LYS A 539 -20.95 -2.32 23.63
N ASN A 540 -21.59 -3.20 24.40
CA ASN A 540 -20.88 -4.15 25.25
C ASN A 540 -20.19 -5.20 24.39
N ILE A 541 -18.89 -5.38 24.62
CA ILE A 541 -18.09 -6.42 23.95
C ILE A 541 -18.04 -7.66 24.83
N SER A 542 -18.24 -8.82 24.20
CA SER A 542 -17.92 -10.12 24.78
C SER A 542 -16.40 -10.34 24.74
N ILE A 543 -15.77 -10.43 25.91
CA ILE A 543 -14.38 -10.82 26.13
C ILE A 543 -14.12 -12.20 25.52
N ARG A 544 -15.07 -13.14 25.62
CA ARG A 544 -14.96 -14.46 24.97
C ARG A 544 -14.82 -14.34 23.45
N GLN A 545 -15.66 -13.52 22.83
CA GLN A 545 -15.63 -13.31 21.39
C GLN A 545 -14.37 -12.53 20.97
N ALA A 546 -14.00 -11.51 21.73
CA ALA A 546 -12.79 -10.74 21.51
C ALA A 546 -11.54 -11.63 21.55
N TYR A 547 -11.39 -12.46 22.58
CA TYR A 547 -10.32 -13.44 22.69
C TYR A 547 -10.25 -14.37 21.47
N ARG A 548 -11.39 -14.93 21.02
CA ARG A 548 -11.44 -15.82 19.84
C ARG A 548 -11.05 -15.12 18.54
N GLN A 549 -11.45 -13.86 18.36
CA GLN A 549 -11.10 -13.09 17.17
C GLN A 549 -9.62 -12.67 17.19
N CYS A 550 -9.11 -12.24 18.34
CA CYS A 550 -7.70 -11.92 18.53
C CYS A 550 -6.79 -13.13 18.31
N LYS A 551 -7.21 -14.32 18.76
CA LYS A 551 -6.48 -15.57 18.51
C LYS A 551 -6.38 -15.93 17.02
N LYS A 552 -7.30 -15.43 16.19
CA LYS A 552 -7.27 -15.56 14.72
C LYS A 552 -6.51 -14.43 14.01
N GLY A 553 -5.93 -13.48 14.75
CA GLY A 553 -5.21 -12.34 14.20
C GLY A 553 -6.08 -11.19 13.73
N ALA A 554 -7.32 -11.06 14.23
CA ALA A 554 -8.18 -9.94 13.88
C ALA A 554 -7.59 -8.59 14.34
N ALA A 555 -7.82 -7.54 13.55
CA ALA A 555 -7.52 -6.16 13.93
C ALA A 555 -8.44 -5.68 15.06
N ILE A 556 -7.91 -4.85 15.97
CA ILE A 556 -8.68 -4.31 17.09
C ILE A 556 -9.91 -3.53 16.61
N TRP A 557 -9.86 -2.93 15.42
CA TRP A 557 -10.98 -2.27 14.75
C TRP A 557 -12.22 -3.16 14.64
N THR A 558 -12.02 -4.38 14.13
CA THR A 558 -13.11 -5.36 13.94
C THR A 558 -13.59 -5.92 15.27
N VAL A 559 -12.67 -6.16 16.21
CA VAL A 559 -12.97 -6.75 17.52
C VAL A 559 -13.76 -5.79 18.40
N LEU A 560 -13.37 -4.51 18.41
CA LEU A 560 -14.04 -3.48 19.20
C LEU A 560 -15.29 -2.90 18.52
N GLN A 561 -15.62 -3.33 17.30
CA GLN A 561 -16.73 -2.81 16.50
C GLN A 561 -16.69 -1.28 16.35
N LEU A 562 -15.50 -0.72 16.08
CA LEU A 562 -15.29 0.73 16.11
C LEU A 562 -16.11 1.51 15.07
N ASN A 563 -16.62 0.86 14.02
CA ASN A 563 -17.54 1.45 13.04
C ASN A 563 -18.74 2.15 13.68
N ASP A 564 -19.25 1.67 14.83
CA ASP A 564 -20.42 2.28 15.50
C ASP A 564 -20.06 3.52 16.35
N SER A 565 -18.77 3.68 16.68
CA SER A 565 -18.25 4.72 17.56
C SER A 565 -17.41 5.78 16.84
N TYR A 566 -16.88 5.48 15.65
CA TYR A 566 -16.00 6.38 14.89
C TYR A 566 -16.21 6.25 13.40
N ASP A 567 -16.47 7.40 12.78
CA ASP A 567 -16.62 7.50 11.34
C ASP A 567 -15.27 7.80 10.69
N LEU A 568 -14.63 6.74 10.19
CA LEU A 568 -13.40 6.88 9.42
C LEU A 568 -13.64 7.65 8.11
N GLU A 569 -14.81 7.53 7.50
CA GLU A 569 -15.10 8.16 6.21
C GLU A 569 -15.15 9.69 6.31
N GLU A 570 -15.55 10.24 7.46
CA GLU A 570 -15.50 11.69 7.73
C GLU A 570 -14.06 12.24 7.66
N HIS A 571 -13.08 11.46 8.13
CA HIS A 571 -11.67 11.86 8.12
C HIS A 571 -10.99 11.62 6.77
N LEU A 572 -11.50 10.65 6.00
CA LEU A 572 -11.05 10.32 4.65
C LEU A 572 -11.75 11.16 3.57
N ASP A 573 -12.71 12.00 3.94
CA ASP A 573 -13.39 12.88 2.99
C ASP A 573 -12.45 13.98 2.46
N ILE A 574 -11.93 13.74 1.27
CA ILE A 574 -11.11 14.68 0.50
C ILE A 574 -11.94 15.52 -0.49
N SER A 575 -13.27 15.56 -0.37
CA SER A 575 -14.15 16.26 -1.31
C SER A 575 -13.86 17.76 -1.40
N GLN A 576 -13.66 18.43 -0.26
CA GLN A 576 -13.32 19.85 -0.22
C GLN A 576 -11.97 20.13 -0.89
N TYR A 577 -10.98 19.28 -0.61
CA TYR A 577 -9.66 19.32 -1.23
C TYR A 577 -9.75 19.14 -2.77
N THR A 578 -10.52 18.14 -3.21
CA THR A 578 -10.78 17.84 -4.63
C THR A 578 -11.47 19.02 -5.33
N ASN A 579 -12.46 19.62 -4.69
CA ASN A 579 -13.20 20.75 -5.25
C ASN A 579 -12.31 21.98 -5.42
N LYS A 580 -11.41 22.25 -4.46
CA LYS A 580 -10.43 23.33 -4.56
C LYS A 580 -9.49 23.13 -5.75
N LEU A 581 -8.94 21.92 -5.91
CA LEU A 581 -8.08 21.59 -7.06
C LEU A 581 -8.83 21.74 -8.39
N ARG A 582 -10.08 21.26 -8.46
CA ARG A 582 -10.92 21.42 -9.65
C ARG A 582 -11.14 22.88 -10.01
N GLN A 583 -11.42 23.72 -9.02
CA GLN A 583 -11.69 25.15 -9.24
C GLN A 583 -10.45 25.89 -9.75
N GLU A 584 -9.28 25.65 -9.15
CA GLU A 584 -8.01 26.23 -9.60
C GLU A 584 -7.66 25.77 -11.03
N LEU A 585 -7.89 24.49 -11.34
CA LEU A 585 -7.61 23.93 -12.66
C LEU A 585 -8.54 24.50 -13.76
N GLN A 586 -9.80 24.81 -13.42
CA GLN A 586 -10.74 25.48 -14.33
C GLN A 586 -10.37 26.95 -14.60
N SER A 587 -9.49 27.55 -13.79
CA SER A 587 -9.00 28.91 -14.01
C SER A 587 -7.90 29.01 -15.08
N LEU A 588 -7.35 27.87 -15.53
CA LEU A 588 -6.35 27.82 -16.59
C LEU A 588 -6.89 28.45 -17.88
N LYS A 589 -6.05 29.25 -18.54
CA LYS A 589 -6.35 29.89 -19.82
C LYS A 589 -5.13 29.79 -20.73
N VAL A 590 -5.36 29.56 -22.01
CA VAL A 590 -4.36 29.71 -23.08
C VAL A 590 -4.80 30.90 -23.91
N ASP A 591 -3.94 31.89 -24.04
CA ASP A 591 -4.16 32.96 -25.00
C ASP A 591 -3.62 32.53 -26.37
N THR A 592 -4.53 32.37 -27.33
CA THR A 592 -4.20 32.05 -28.73
C THR A 592 -4.23 33.27 -29.64
N GLN A 593 -4.45 34.48 -29.10
CA GLN A 593 -4.48 35.72 -29.88
C GLN A 593 -3.12 36.11 -30.44
N SER A 594 -2.04 35.53 -29.91
CA SER A 594 -0.67 35.72 -30.43
C SER A 594 -0.41 35.07 -31.78
N LEU A 595 -1.33 34.25 -32.30
CA LEU A 595 -1.21 33.62 -33.62
C LEU A 595 -1.81 34.54 -34.69
N GLU A 596 -0.97 35.28 -35.40
CA GLU A 596 -1.39 36.18 -36.46
C GLU A 596 -1.29 35.47 -37.83
N LEU A 597 -2.22 34.52 -38.07
CA LEU A 597 -2.29 33.69 -39.29
C LEU A 597 -2.15 34.47 -40.63
N LEU A 598 -2.50 35.76 -40.63
CA LEU A 598 -2.33 36.67 -41.75
C LEU A 598 -2.11 38.08 -41.19
N SER A 599 -0.95 38.68 -41.49
CA SER A 599 -0.65 40.05 -41.11
C SER A 599 -1.60 41.05 -41.77
N SER A 600 -1.79 42.21 -41.14
CA SER A 600 -2.59 43.29 -41.71
C SER A 600 -2.13 43.75 -43.10
N ALA A 601 -0.83 43.70 -43.41
CA ALA A 601 -0.29 43.99 -44.74
C ALA A 601 -0.63 42.88 -45.74
N ALA A 602 -0.39 41.61 -45.38
CA ALA A 602 -0.70 40.48 -46.26
C ALA A 602 -2.20 40.38 -46.55
N ARG A 603 -3.05 40.70 -45.58
CA ARG A 603 -4.50 40.77 -45.79
C ARG A 603 -4.88 41.84 -46.81
N ARG A 604 -4.31 43.04 -46.71
CA ARG A 604 -4.54 44.12 -47.68
C ARG A 604 -4.07 43.74 -49.09
N ASP A 605 -2.91 43.09 -49.22
CA ASP A 605 -2.41 42.61 -50.51
C ASP A 605 -3.35 41.60 -51.18
N LEU A 606 -3.86 40.64 -50.40
CA LEU A 606 -4.79 39.63 -50.89
C LEU A 606 -6.18 40.22 -51.22
N GLU A 607 -6.68 41.14 -50.39
CA GLU A 607 -7.93 41.86 -50.67
C GLU A 607 -7.79 42.71 -51.95
N ALA A 608 -6.65 43.36 -52.17
CA ALA A 608 -6.35 44.09 -53.40
C ALA A 608 -6.30 43.16 -54.63
N LEU A 609 -5.70 41.97 -54.50
CA LEU A 609 -5.71 40.95 -55.55
C LEU A 609 -7.13 40.47 -55.88
N GLN A 610 -7.95 40.22 -54.85
CA GLN A 610 -9.34 39.83 -55.00
C GLN A 610 -10.15 40.90 -55.76
N SER A 611 -9.94 42.18 -55.46
CA SER A 611 -10.67 43.29 -56.11
C SER A 611 -10.03 43.82 -57.40
N SER A 612 -8.82 43.38 -57.77
CA SER A 612 -8.04 43.93 -58.88
C SER A 612 -8.67 43.79 -60.27
N GLY A 613 -9.59 42.85 -60.45
CA GLY A 613 -10.18 42.54 -61.75
C GLY A 613 -9.23 41.84 -62.73
N LEU A 614 -8.11 41.27 -62.26
CA LEU A 614 -7.12 40.58 -63.10
C LEU A 614 -7.74 39.47 -63.98
N GLN A 615 -8.69 38.70 -63.46
CA GLN A 615 -9.41 37.67 -64.22
C GLN A 615 -10.28 38.24 -65.36
N ARG A 616 -10.70 39.52 -65.26
CA ARG A 616 -11.60 40.17 -66.23
C ARG A 616 -10.85 40.80 -67.41
N VAL A 617 -9.53 40.76 -67.43
CA VAL A 617 -8.72 41.21 -68.57
C VAL A 617 -9.02 40.31 -69.77
N HIS A 618 -9.33 40.91 -70.92
CA HIS A 618 -9.66 40.17 -72.13
C HIS A 618 -8.39 39.71 -72.87
N TYR A 619 -7.72 38.71 -72.31
CA TYR A 619 -6.50 38.09 -72.87
C TYR A 619 -6.61 37.68 -74.36
N PRO A 620 -7.77 37.20 -74.87
CA PRO A 620 -7.92 36.85 -76.28
C PRO A 620 -7.60 37.99 -77.25
N ASP A 621 -7.91 39.25 -76.91
CA ASP A 621 -7.63 40.40 -77.80
C ASP A 621 -6.13 40.61 -78.00
N PHE A 622 -5.33 40.41 -76.94
CA PHE A 622 -3.87 40.42 -77.07
C PHE A 622 -3.39 39.29 -77.97
N LEU A 623 -3.89 38.07 -77.76
CA LEU A 623 -3.49 36.89 -78.52
C LEU A 623 -3.80 37.01 -80.01
N VAL A 624 -4.94 37.63 -80.37
CA VAL A 624 -5.30 37.90 -81.78
C VAL A 624 -4.27 38.80 -82.45
N GLN A 625 -3.81 39.86 -81.78
CA GLN A 625 -2.82 40.77 -82.36
C GLN A 625 -1.41 40.15 -82.41
N ILE A 626 -1.04 39.39 -81.38
CA ILE A 626 0.25 38.67 -81.31
C ILE A 626 0.42 37.65 -82.44
N GLN A 627 -0.67 37.02 -82.89
CA GLN A 627 -0.65 36.05 -83.98
C GLN A 627 -0.51 36.67 -85.37
N ARG A 628 -0.71 38.00 -85.50
CA ARG A 628 -0.53 38.71 -86.77
C ARG A 628 0.93 39.11 -86.96
N PRO A 629 1.46 39.06 -88.19
CA PRO A 629 2.80 39.59 -88.44
C PRO A 629 2.80 41.11 -88.22
N VAL A 630 3.90 41.67 -87.71
CA VAL A 630 4.04 43.13 -87.46
C VAL A 630 3.75 43.94 -88.74
N VAL A 631 4.22 43.46 -89.89
CA VAL A 631 3.94 44.02 -91.22
C VAL A 631 3.27 42.93 -92.06
N LYS A 632 2.19 43.25 -92.79
CA LYS A 632 1.45 42.25 -93.60
C LYS A 632 2.29 41.60 -94.68
N THR A 633 3.17 42.38 -95.29
CA THR A 633 4.04 41.94 -96.39
C THR A 633 5.45 41.69 -95.88
N SER A 634 6.09 40.61 -96.34
CA SER A 634 7.50 40.35 -96.03
C SER A 634 8.40 41.37 -96.73
N MET A 635 8.95 42.30 -95.94
CA MET A 635 9.88 43.33 -96.44
C MET A 635 11.14 42.74 -97.06
N GLU A 636 11.66 41.65 -96.50
CA GLU A 636 12.85 40.97 -97.03
C GLU A 636 12.58 40.32 -98.39
N GLN A 637 11.42 39.66 -98.56
CA GLN A 637 11.02 39.11 -99.85
C GLN A 637 10.80 40.23 -100.88
N LEU A 638 10.11 41.31 -100.49
CA LEU A 638 9.89 42.46 -101.36
C LEU A 638 11.21 43.14 -101.74
N ALA A 639 12.17 43.27 -100.82
CA ALA A 639 13.51 43.79 -101.12
C ALA A 639 14.29 42.90 -102.10
N GLN A 640 14.25 41.57 -101.93
CA GLN A 640 14.87 40.62 -102.86
C GLN A 640 14.27 40.72 -104.26
N GLU A 641 12.95 40.86 -104.36
CA GLU A 641 12.27 41.03 -105.65
C GLU A 641 12.63 42.35 -106.33
N LEU A 642 12.73 43.44 -105.57
CA LEU A 642 13.15 44.75 -106.10
C LEU A 642 14.60 44.73 -106.59
N GLU A 643 15.50 43.98 -105.95
CA GLU A 643 16.87 43.77 -106.44
C GLU A 643 16.91 42.93 -107.72
N GLY A 644 16.11 41.87 -107.79
CA GLY A 644 15.95 41.08 -109.02
C GLY A 644 15.41 41.94 -110.17
N LEU A 645 14.42 42.79 -109.90
CA LEU A 645 13.91 43.77 -110.86
C LEU A 645 14.97 44.81 -111.23
N ALA A 646 15.77 45.30 -110.28
CA ALA A 646 16.83 46.26 -110.54
C ALA A 646 17.86 45.75 -111.56
N GLN A 647 18.22 44.46 -111.50
CA GLN A 647 19.14 43.81 -112.45
C GLN A 647 18.54 43.63 -113.86
N ALA A 648 17.21 43.52 -113.95
CA ALA A 648 16.50 43.31 -115.21
C ALA A 648 16.19 44.60 -115.98
N GLN A 649 16.48 45.79 -115.42
CA GLN A 649 16.15 47.07 -116.06
C GLN A 649 17.15 47.46 -117.17
N GLY A 650 16.64 47.95 -118.30
CA GLY A 650 17.46 48.59 -119.35
C GLY A 650 17.95 50.00 -119.01
N SER A 651 17.35 50.67 -118.00
CA SER A 651 17.75 51.99 -117.51
C SER A 651 18.60 51.87 -116.24
N SER A 652 19.88 52.27 -116.31
CA SER A 652 20.79 52.23 -115.16
C SER A 652 20.30 53.08 -113.98
N VAL A 653 19.61 54.18 -114.26
CA VAL A 653 19.06 55.10 -113.26
C VAL A 653 17.87 54.46 -112.53
N LEU A 654 16.99 53.72 -113.24
CA LEU A 654 15.85 53.02 -112.62
C LEU A 654 16.32 51.81 -111.80
N GLY A 655 17.30 51.05 -112.31
CA GLY A 655 17.92 49.94 -111.58
C GLY A 655 18.57 50.38 -110.26
N GLN A 656 19.34 51.47 -110.27
CA GLN A 656 19.93 52.02 -109.02
C GLN A 656 18.87 52.50 -108.02
N ARG A 657 17.77 53.11 -108.48
CA ARG A 657 16.67 53.53 -107.60
C ARG A 657 15.95 52.33 -106.97
N LEU A 658 15.65 51.28 -107.74
CA LEU A 658 15.06 50.04 -107.23
C LEU A 658 15.97 49.37 -106.19
N GLN A 659 17.28 49.34 -106.45
CA GLN A 659 18.27 48.80 -105.51
C GLN A 659 18.33 49.64 -104.21
N LYS A 660 18.24 50.97 -104.31
CA LYS A 660 18.19 51.86 -103.14
C LYS A 660 16.94 51.62 -102.29
N GLU A 661 15.77 51.46 -102.91
CA GLU A 661 14.52 51.19 -102.18
C GLU A 661 14.51 49.77 -101.57
N ALA A 662 15.17 48.79 -102.20
CA ALA A 662 15.38 47.46 -101.62
C ALA A 662 16.26 47.52 -100.35
N HIS A 663 17.36 48.28 -100.38
CA HIS A 663 18.18 48.51 -99.20
C HIS A 663 17.42 49.29 -98.12
N GLY A 664 16.62 50.29 -98.52
CA GLY A 664 15.74 51.03 -97.61
C GLY A 664 14.76 50.12 -96.88
N LEU A 665 14.12 49.18 -97.58
CA LEU A 665 13.24 48.16 -96.99
C LEU A 665 13.97 47.24 -95.99
N ARG A 666 15.19 46.78 -96.31
CA ARG A 666 15.97 45.95 -95.38
C ARG A 666 16.39 46.71 -94.13
N ASN A 667 16.83 47.96 -94.28
CA ASN A 667 17.18 48.81 -93.15
C ASN A 667 15.95 49.05 -92.26
N LEU A 668 14.80 49.39 -92.87
CA LEU A 668 13.54 49.56 -92.13
C LEU A 668 13.11 48.26 -91.42
N HIS A 669 13.29 47.11 -92.07
CA HIS A 669 13.02 45.81 -91.47
C HIS A 669 13.90 45.53 -90.25
N GLN A 670 15.22 45.72 -90.38
CA GLN A 670 16.17 45.46 -89.30
C GLN A 670 16.05 46.47 -88.14
N GLU A 671 15.88 47.76 -88.44
CA GLU A 671 15.87 48.82 -87.43
C GLU A 671 14.53 48.95 -86.70
N LYS A 672 13.41 48.68 -87.37
CA LYS A 672 12.07 48.96 -86.81
C LYS A 672 11.19 47.71 -86.66
N VAL A 673 11.27 46.72 -87.56
CA VAL A 673 10.40 45.54 -87.51
C VAL A 673 10.95 44.44 -86.60
N VAL A 674 12.24 44.10 -86.68
CA VAL A 674 12.86 43.04 -85.85
C VAL A 674 12.76 43.36 -84.34
N PRO A 675 13.03 44.59 -83.85
CA PRO A 675 12.83 44.93 -82.44
C PRO A 675 11.38 44.76 -81.98
N GLN A 676 10.40 45.11 -82.82
CA GLN A 676 8.99 44.89 -82.50
C GLN A 676 8.63 43.41 -82.44
N GLN A 677 9.18 42.56 -83.31
CA GLN A 677 8.97 41.11 -83.24
C GLN A 677 9.48 40.51 -81.92
N SER A 678 10.61 41.01 -81.40
CA SER A 678 11.13 40.62 -80.08
C SER A 678 10.17 41.02 -78.96
N LEU A 679 9.61 42.24 -79.02
CA LEU A 679 8.60 42.71 -78.07
C LEU A 679 7.31 41.89 -78.14
N VAL A 680 6.86 41.48 -79.34
CA VAL A 680 5.70 40.58 -79.50
C VAL A 680 5.94 39.23 -78.83
N ALA A 681 7.16 38.67 -78.93
CA ALA A 681 7.51 37.43 -78.23
C ALA A 681 7.48 37.61 -76.70
N LYS A 682 8.01 38.73 -76.19
CA LYS A 682 7.95 39.09 -74.76
C LYS A 682 6.52 39.28 -74.27
N LEU A 683 5.67 39.94 -75.07
CA LEU A 683 4.25 40.13 -74.77
C LEU A 683 3.52 38.78 -74.69
N ASN A 684 3.76 37.88 -75.64
CA ASN A 684 3.17 36.54 -75.67
C ASN A 684 3.49 35.71 -74.41
N LEU A 685 4.72 35.79 -73.91
CA LEU A 685 5.11 35.12 -72.65
C LEU A 685 4.28 35.63 -71.47
N SER A 686 4.19 36.95 -71.29
CA SER A 686 3.44 37.55 -70.18
C SER A 686 1.93 37.33 -70.29
N VAL A 687 1.35 37.45 -71.50
CA VAL A 687 -0.07 37.23 -71.74
C VAL A 687 -0.46 35.78 -71.43
N ARG A 688 0.30 34.79 -71.91
CA ARG A 688 0.00 33.37 -71.64
C ARG A 688 0.18 33.01 -70.16
N ALA A 689 1.20 33.55 -69.50
CA ALA A 689 1.42 33.33 -68.07
C ALA A 689 0.22 33.85 -67.26
N LEU A 690 -0.24 35.06 -67.55
CA LEU A 690 -1.39 35.67 -66.86
C LEU A 690 -2.72 34.99 -67.20
N GLU A 691 -2.97 34.67 -68.47
CA GLU A 691 -4.18 33.97 -68.90
C GLU A 691 -4.34 32.62 -68.18
N SER A 692 -3.22 31.89 -68.01
CA SER A 692 -3.24 30.57 -67.36
C SER A 692 -3.41 30.63 -65.84
N SER A 693 -2.99 31.73 -65.19
CA SER A 693 -2.94 31.84 -63.71
C SER A 693 -4.06 32.70 -63.12
N ALA A 694 -4.49 33.76 -63.80
CA ALA A 694 -5.45 34.74 -63.27
C ALA A 694 -6.79 34.17 -62.77
N PRO A 695 -7.44 33.18 -63.44
CA PRO A 695 -8.72 32.63 -62.98
C PRO A 695 -8.61 31.88 -61.65
N ASN A 696 -7.54 31.08 -61.50
CA ASN A 696 -7.33 30.29 -60.29
C ASN A 696 -6.85 31.18 -59.14
N LEU A 697 -6.01 32.18 -59.44
CA LEU A 697 -5.41 33.04 -58.43
C LEU A 697 -6.47 33.82 -57.61
N GLN A 698 -7.50 34.39 -58.26
CA GLN A 698 -8.54 35.13 -57.55
C GLN A 698 -9.52 34.23 -56.77
N LEU A 699 -9.78 33.02 -57.28
CA LEU A 699 -10.59 32.00 -56.59
C LEU A 699 -9.86 31.51 -55.33
N GLU A 700 -8.60 31.08 -55.46
CA GLU A 700 -7.76 30.66 -54.34
C GLU A 700 -7.58 31.77 -53.29
N THR A 701 -7.48 33.03 -53.72
CA THR A 701 -7.42 34.19 -52.80
C THR A 701 -8.68 34.29 -51.94
N SER A 702 -9.85 34.12 -52.54
CA SER A 702 -11.13 34.20 -51.83
C SER A 702 -11.27 33.06 -50.82
N ASP A 703 -10.89 31.84 -51.22
CA ASP A 703 -10.92 30.66 -50.35
C ASP A 703 -9.94 30.79 -49.18
N VAL A 704 -8.71 31.27 -49.42
CA VAL A 704 -7.71 31.49 -48.37
C VAL A 704 -8.16 32.57 -47.39
N LEU A 705 -8.68 33.72 -47.86
CA LEU A 705 -9.18 34.78 -46.98
C LEU A 705 -10.36 34.31 -46.11
N ALA A 706 -11.27 33.50 -46.67
CA ALA A 706 -12.38 32.91 -45.95
C ALA A 706 -11.89 31.92 -44.88
N ASN A 707 -10.98 31.02 -45.24
CA ASN A 707 -10.42 30.02 -44.31
C ASN A 707 -9.61 30.66 -43.18
N VAL A 708 -8.81 31.69 -43.47
CA VAL A 708 -8.09 32.48 -42.43
C VAL A 708 -9.08 33.12 -41.47
N THR A 709 -10.13 33.75 -41.99
CA THR A 709 -11.13 34.46 -41.16
C THR A 709 -11.91 33.48 -40.28
N TYR A 710 -12.32 32.33 -40.84
CA TYR A 710 -12.98 31.27 -40.09
C TYR A 710 -12.08 30.70 -38.99
N LEU A 711 -10.85 30.29 -39.32
CA LEU A 711 -9.94 29.68 -38.35
C LEU A 711 -9.57 30.66 -37.23
N LYS A 712 -9.34 31.95 -37.55
CA LYS A 712 -9.06 32.99 -36.56
C LYS A 712 -10.23 33.20 -35.58
N GLY A 713 -11.48 33.04 -36.04
CA GLY A 713 -12.67 33.13 -35.19
C GLY A 713 -12.85 31.90 -34.28
N GLU A 714 -12.55 30.70 -34.78
CA GLU A 714 -12.76 29.44 -34.06
C GLU A 714 -11.61 29.05 -33.12
N LEU A 715 -10.38 29.52 -33.39
CA LEU A 715 -9.17 29.17 -32.62
C LEU A 715 -9.34 29.30 -31.09
N PRO A 716 -9.88 30.41 -30.56
CA PRO A 716 -10.04 30.56 -29.11
C PRO A 716 -11.03 29.55 -28.52
N ALA A 717 -12.12 29.24 -29.23
CA ALA A 717 -13.13 28.28 -28.79
C ALA A 717 -12.57 26.85 -28.78
N TRP A 718 -11.78 26.49 -29.79
CA TRP A 718 -11.13 25.18 -29.88
C TRP A 718 -10.06 25.02 -28.80
N ALA A 719 -9.20 26.02 -28.61
CA ALA A 719 -8.19 26.01 -27.57
C ALA A 719 -8.82 25.88 -26.17
N THR A 720 -9.90 26.61 -25.89
CA THR A 720 -10.64 26.51 -24.62
C THR A 720 -11.24 25.12 -24.40
N ARG A 721 -11.81 24.51 -25.46
CA ARG A 721 -12.39 23.15 -25.38
C ARG A 721 -11.32 22.09 -25.13
N ILE A 722 -10.19 22.16 -25.85
CA ILE A 722 -9.05 21.25 -25.68
C ILE A 722 -8.48 21.38 -24.28
N LEU A 723 -8.25 22.62 -23.83
CA LEU A 723 -7.78 22.93 -22.48
C LEU A 723 -8.66 22.30 -21.41
N ARG A 724 -9.99 22.47 -21.51
CA ARG A 724 -10.95 21.91 -20.55
C ARG A 724 -10.93 20.38 -20.51
N ASN A 725 -10.87 19.74 -21.68
CA ASN A 725 -10.85 18.28 -21.75
C ASN A 725 -9.55 17.71 -21.18
N VAL A 726 -8.39 18.27 -21.55
CA VAL A 726 -7.08 17.81 -21.06
C VAL A 726 -6.95 18.06 -19.56
N SER A 727 -7.44 19.20 -19.07
CA SER A 727 -7.43 19.49 -17.64
C SER A 727 -8.34 18.54 -16.86
N GLU A 728 -9.53 18.19 -17.35
CA GLU A 728 -10.39 17.17 -16.74
C GLU A 728 -9.70 15.78 -16.71
N CYS A 729 -9.00 15.38 -17.78
CA CYS A 729 -8.20 14.15 -17.81
C CYS A 729 -7.08 14.17 -16.75
N PHE A 730 -6.34 15.28 -16.66
CA PHE A 730 -5.27 15.46 -15.68
C PHE A 730 -5.82 15.36 -14.26
N LEU A 731 -6.91 16.09 -13.96
CA LEU A 731 -7.57 16.02 -12.65
C LEU A 731 -7.98 14.60 -12.29
N ALA A 732 -8.57 13.84 -13.23
CA ALA A 732 -8.99 12.46 -12.98
C ALA A 732 -7.79 11.55 -12.64
N ARG A 733 -6.66 11.74 -13.33
CA ARG A 733 -5.41 11.02 -13.04
C ARG A 733 -4.85 11.40 -11.67
N GLU A 734 -4.70 12.69 -11.37
CA GLU A 734 -4.17 13.16 -10.08
C GLU A 734 -5.06 12.71 -8.91
N MET A 735 -6.38 12.76 -9.08
CA MET A 735 -7.33 12.25 -8.08
C MET A 735 -7.24 10.73 -7.90
N GLY A 736 -6.74 10.00 -8.91
CA GLY A 736 -6.42 8.59 -8.81
C GLY A 736 -5.35 8.30 -7.74
N TYR A 737 -4.31 9.14 -7.62
CA TYR A 737 -3.27 8.98 -6.58
C TYR A 737 -3.85 9.17 -5.17
N PHE A 738 -4.66 10.20 -4.95
CA PHE A 738 -5.32 10.42 -3.66
C PHE A 738 -6.35 9.33 -3.35
N SER A 739 -7.06 8.82 -4.35
CA SER A 739 -8.02 7.70 -4.17
C SER A 739 -7.31 6.41 -3.76
N GLN A 740 -6.13 6.14 -4.33
CA GLN A 740 -5.28 5.01 -3.92
C GLN A 740 -4.86 5.15 -2.45
N TYR A 741 -4.44 6.35 -2.03
CA TYR A 741 -4.12 6.61 -0.62
C TYR A 741 -5.32 6.39 0.29
N VAL A 742 -6.49 6.97 -0.02
CA VAL A 742 -7.71 6.80 0.79
C VAL A 742 -8.11 5.32 0.91
N ALA A 743 -8.04 4.57 -0.20
CA ALA A 743 -8.31 3.12 -0.19
C ALA A 743 -7.30 2.35 0.67
N TRP A 744 -6.02 2.69 0.57
CA TRP A 744 -4.96 2.10 1.39
C TRP A 744 -5.14 2.42 2.87
N VAL A 745 -5.42 3.68 3.25
CA VAL A 745 -5.69 4.07 4.64
C VAL A 745 -6.86 3.28 5.20
N ARG A 746 -7.94 3.14 4.42
CA ARG A 746 -9.10 2.33 4.82
C ARG A 746 -8.70 0.88 5.13
N GLU A 747 -7.91 0.25 4.27
CA GLU A 747 -7.44 -1.13 4.51
C GLU A 747 -6.49 -1.20 5.71
N GLU A 748 -5.50 -0.30 5.77
CA GLU A 748 -4.45 -0.30 6.80
C GLU A 748 -5.06 -0.09 8.20
N VAL A 749 -5.94 0.91 8.37
CA VAL A 749 -6.59 1.22 9.65
C VAL A 749 -7.58 0.15 10.08
N THR A 750 -8.37 -0.41 9.15
CA THR A 750 -9.44 -1.36 9.52
C THR A 750 -8.97 -2.80 9.64
N GLN A 751 -7.88 -3.18 8.96
CA GLN A 751 -7.44 -4.58 8.86
C GLN A 751 -6.02 -4.84 9.39
N ARG A 752 -5.12 -3.85 9.45
CA ARG A 752 -3.68 -4.11 9.68
C ARG A 752 -3.12 -3.43 10.93
N ILE A 753 -3.57 -2.22 11.26
CA ILE A 753 -3.16 -1.52 12.48
C ILE A 753 -3.69 -2.24 13.72
N ALA A 754 -2.82 -2.35 14.74
CA ALA A 754 -3.16 -2.91 16.04
C ALA A 754 -3.87 -4.28 15.98
N THR A 755 -3.25 -5.27 15.33
CA THR A 755 -3.73 -6.67 15.48
C THR A 755 -3.77 -7.03 16.95
N CYS A 756 -4.89 -7.57 17.45
CA CYS A 756 -5.04 -7.83 18.87
C CYS A 756 -4.47 -9.20 19.29
N GLN A 757 -3.69 -9.85 18.41
CA GLN A 757 -3.06 -11.13 18.68
C GLN A 757 -2.15 -11.14 19.94
N PRO A 758 -1.39 -10.07 20.25
CA PRO A 758 -0.65 -9.98 21.51
C PRO A 758 -1.55 -10.05 22.76
N LEU A 759 -2.80 -9.58 22.68
CA LEU A 759 -3.76 -9.69 23.78
C LEU A 759 -4.16 -11.15 24.05
N SER A 760 -4.49 -11.90 23.00
CA SER A 760 -4.77 -13.33 23.14
C SER A 760 -3.53 -14.11 23.59
N GLY A 761 -2.34 -13.73 23.09
CA GLY A 761 -1.07 -14.32 23.51
C GLY A 761 -0.78 -14.06 24.99
N ALA A 762 -1.08 -12.86 25.50
CA ALA A 762 -0.92 -12.53 26.91
C ALA A 762 -1.86 -13.35 27.80
N LEU A 763 -3.11 -13.55 27.38
CA LEU A 763 -4.08 -14.40 28.11
C LEU A 763 -3.66 -15.88 28.10
N ASP A 764 -3.21 -16.39 26.96
CA ASP A 764 -2.71 -17.77 26.85
C ASP A 764 -1.44 -17.97 27.70
N ASN A 765 -0.49 -17.02 27.64
CA ASN A 765 0.70 -17.05 28.48
C ASN A 765 0.34 -16.96 29.97
N SER A 766 -0.62 -16.13 30.35
CA SER A 766 -1.07 -16.00 31.75
C SER A 766 -1.66 -17.31 32.27
N HIS A 767 -2.46 -18.01 31.46
CA HIS A 767 -2.96 -19.35 31.79
C HIS A 767 -1.81 -20.33 32.00
N VAL A 768 -0.87 -20.41 31.06
CA VAL A 768 0.27 -21.35 31.14
C VAL A 768 1.15 -21.05 32.37
N ILE A 769 1.43 -19.78 32.65
CA ILE A 769 2.22 -19.36 33.81
C ILE A 769 1.52 -19.79 35.12
N LEU A 770 0.25 -19.42 35.29
CA LEU A 770 -0.47 -19.65 36.53
C LEU A 770 -0.80 -21.14 36.75
N CYS A 771 -1.32 -21.80 35.72
CA CYS A 771 -1.87 -23.16 35.84
C CYS A 771 -0.81 -24.22 35.64
N ASP A 772 -0.06 -24.16 34.54
CA ASP A 772 0.87 -25.24 34.18
C ASP A 772 2.24 -25.09 34.89
N MET A 773 2.73 -23.86 35.04
CA MET A 773 4.05 -23.61 35.64
C MET A 773 4.01 -23.46 37.16
N MET A 774 2.94 -22.89 37.72
CA MET A 774 2.81 -22.67 39.18
C MET A 774 1.89 -23.71 39.84
N ALA A 775 0.61 -23.80 39.46
CA ALA A 775 -0.39 -24.60 40.17
C ALA A 775 -0.13 -26.11 40.07
N ASP A 776 0.23 -26.64 38.90
CA ASP A 776 0.52 -28.05 38.69
C ASP A 776 1.62 -28.62 39.60
N PRO A 777 2.87 -28.07 39.60
CA PRO A 777 3.93 -28.57 40.47
C PRO A 777 3.62 -28.34 41.96
N TRP A 778 2.98 -27.22 42.31
CA TRP A 778 2.54 -26.94 43.68
C TRP A 778 1.55 -28.00 44.17
N ASN A 779 0.60 -28.37 43.30
CA ASN A 779 -0.43 -29.35 43.64
C ASN A 779 0.12 -30.77 43.75
N ALA A 780 1.06 -31.13 42.88
CA ALA A 780 1.77 -32.40 43.00
C ALA A 780 2.61 -32.49 44.27
N PHE A 781 3.21 -31.39 44.72
CA PHE A 781 4.00 -31.36 45.94
C PHE A 781 3.19 -31.76 47.18
N TRP A 782 2.08 -31.08 47.46
CA TRP A 782 1.29 -31.39 48.64
C TRP A 782 0.64 -32.77 48.53
N PHE A 783 0.28 -33.21 47.32
CA PHE A 783 -0.31 -34.53 47.09
C PHE A 783 0.69 -35.65 47.40
N CYS A 784 1.95 -35.52 46.95
CA CYS A 784 3.01 -36.48 47.28
C CYS A 784 3.36 -36.46 48.76
N LEU A 785 3.34 -35.28 49.41
CA LEU A 785 3.58 -35.17 50.83
C LEU A 785 2.41 -35.74 51.66
N ALA A 786 1.17 -35.61 51.19
CA ALA A 786 -0.02 -36.23 51.76
C ALA A 786 0.06 -37.76 51.67
N TRP A 787 0.49 -38.27 50.51
CA TRP A 787 0.79 -39.69 50.31
C TRP A 787 1.78 -40.21 51.36
N CYS A 788 2.90 -39.51 51.56
CA CYS A 788 3.86 -39.86 52.60
C CYS A 788 3.23 -39.86 54.00
N THR A 789 2.49 -38.79 54.33
CA THR A 789 1.82 -38.63 55.62
C THR A 789 0.83 -39.77 55.90
N PHE A 790 0.09 -40.20 54.89
CA PHE A 790 -0.81 -41.35 54.98
C PHE A 790 -0.06 -42.66 55.28
N PHE A 791 1.03 -42.94 54.55
CA PHE A 791 1.81 -44.16 54.73
C PHE A 791 2.71 -44.18 55.98
N LEU A 792 2.86 -43.05 56.68
CA LEU A 792 3.52 -43.02 58.00
C LEU A 792 2.76 -43.85 59.04
N ILE A 793 1.42 -43.86 59.00
CA ILE A 793 0.60 -44.63 59.95
C ILE A 793 0.89 -46.14 59.86
N PRO A 794 0.73 -46.82 58.72
CA PRO A 794 1.05 -48.24 58.61
C PRO A 794 2.54 -48.51 58.83
N SER A 795 3.43 -47.61 58.39
CA SER A 795 4.88 -47.70 58.67
C SER A 795 5.16 -47.75 60.17
N ILE A 796 4.53 -46.88 60.98
CA ILE A 796 4.64 -46.89 62.44
C ILE A 796 4.16 -48.22 63.01
N VAL A 797 2.98 -48.70 62.59
CA VAL A 797 2.39 -49.94 63.10
C VAL A 797 3.30 -51.14 62.82
N PHE A 798 3.76 -51.28 61.58
CA PHE A 798 4.64 -52.38 61.19
C PHE A 798 6.01 -52.26 61.83
N ALA A 799 6.63 -51.07 61.89
CA ALA A 799 7.93 -50.88 62.55
C ALA A 799 7.88 -51.23 64.05
N VAL A 800 6.83 -50.80 64.76
CA VAL A 800 6.64 -51.16 66.17
C VAL A 800 6.46 -52.66 66.36
N LYS A 801 5.70 -53.33 65.47
CA LYS A 801 5.48 -54.78 65.54
C LYS A 801 6.74 -55.57 65.20
N THR A 802 7.41 -55.24 64.10
CA THR A 802 8.65 -55.89 63.63
C THR A 802 9.79 -55.72 64.64
N SER A 803 9.94 -54.55 65.26
CA SER A 803 11.01 -54.31 66.26
C SER A 803 10.94 -55.23 67.49
N LYS A 804 9.79 -55.85 67.78
CA LYS A 804 9.65 -56.82 68.88
C LYS A 804 10.35 -58.14 68.60
N TYR A 805 10.38 -58.57 67.34
CA TYR A 805 10.98 -59.84 66.92
C TYR A 805 12.51 -59.74 66.84
N PHE A 806 13.05 -58.55 66.55
CA PHE A 806 14.49 -58.29 66.56
C PHE A 806 15.11 -58.22 67.97
N ARG A 807 14.30 -58.30 69.03
CA ARG A 807 14.75 -58.30 70.44
C ARG A 807 14.71 -59.70 71.05
N PRO A 808 15.38 -59.94 72.19
CA PRO A 808 15.40 -61.27 72.81
C PRO A 808 14.01 -61.74 73.24
N ILE A 809 13.64 -62.98 72.87
CA ILE A 809 12.41 -63.64 73.27
C ILE A 809 12.63 -64.30 74.62
N ARG A 810 11.81 -63.95 75.62
CA ARG A 810 11.93 -64.50 76.97
C ARG A 810 11.09 -65.78 77.04
N LYS A 811 11.72 -66.95 77.12
CA LYS A 811 11.02 -68.23 77.37
C LYS A 811 10.40 -68.15 78.77
N ARG A 812 9.07 -68.13 78.88
CA ARG A 812 8.36 -68.34 80.15
C ARG A 812 8.17 -69.85 80.28
N LEU A 813 8.84 -70.50 81.24
CA LEU A 813 8.49 -71.86 81.63
C LEU A 813 7.03 -71.83 82.12
N SER A 814 6.13 -72.47 81.39
CA SER A 814 4.73 -72.65 81.80
C SER A 814 4.70 -73.67 82.93
N SER A 815 4.51 -73.20 84.16
CA SER A 815 4.16 -74.06 85.30
C SER A 815 2.73 -74.55 85.14
N THR A 816 2.54 -75.70 84.50
CA THR A 816 1.28 -76.47 84.51
C THR A 816 1.59 -77.94 84.79
N SER A 817 1.81 -78.22 86.08
CA SER A 817 1.51 -79.48 86.80
C SER A 817 1.70 -79.16 88.28
N SER A 818 0.66 -78.70 88.97
CA SER A 818 -0.18 -79.51 89.87
C SER A 818 0.62 -80.40 90.81
N GLU A 819 0.65 -79.98 92.08
CA GLU A 819 0.73 -80.78 93.31
C GLU A 819 1.70 -81.98 93.34
N GLU A 820 2.90 -81.73 93.87
CA GLU A 820 3.51 -82.56 94.94
C GLU A 820 4.79 -81.85 95.43
N THR A 821 4.63 -80.96 96.40
CA THR A 821 5.74 -80.39 97.16
C THR A 821 6.18 -81.37 98.24
N GLN A 822 7.32 -82.05 98.03
CA GLN A 822 8.15 -82.50 99.13
C GLN A 822 9.35 -81.56 99.29
N LEU A 823 9.45 -80.99 100.49
CA LEU A 823 10.53 -80.18 100.99
C LEU A 823 11.88 -80.91 100.86
N PHE A 824 12.87 -80.27 100.26
CA PHE A 824 14.27 -80.47 100.65
C PHE A 824 14.85 -79.15 101.16
N HIS A 825 14.96 -79.08 102.49
CA HIS A 825 15.70 -78.09 103.23
C HIS A 825 17.19 -78.46 103.17
N ILE A 826 18.06 -77.58 102.67
CA ILE A 826 19.52 -77.67 102.84
C ILE A 826 19.94 -76.45 103.69
N PRO A 827 20.63 -76.65 104.83
CA PRO A 827 20.89 -75.59 105.80
C PRO A 827 22.05 -74.67 105.38
N ARG A 828 21.93 -73.40 105.78
CA ARG A 828 23.03 -72.41 105.78
C ARG A 828 24.06 -72.78 106.83
N VAL A 829 25.34 -72.81 106.45
CA VAL A 829 26.46 -72.69 107.39
C VAL A 829 27.03 -71.28 107.25
N THR A 830 26.94 -70.50 108.32
CA THR A 830 27.68 -69.24 108.50
C THR A 830 28.78 -69.45 109.54
N SER A 831 29.89 -68.76 109.26
CA SER A 831 31.00 -68.35 110.13
C SER A 831 32.09 -69.37 110.49
N LEU A 832 33.29 -69.08 110.00
CA LEU A 832 34.44 -68.81 110.88
C LEU A 832 35.39 -67.84 110.16
N LYS A 833 35.54 -66.64 110.73
CA LYS A 833 36.71 -65.78 110.55
C LYS A 833 37.75 -66.24 111.57
N LEU A 834 38.94 -66.56 111.10
CA LEU A 834 40.18 -65.97 111.58
C LEU A 834 41.15 -65.85 110.41
#